data_AF-A0A3N0YCR5-F1
#
_entry.id   AF-A0A3N0YCR5-F1
#
_cell.length_a   1.000
_cell.length_b   1.000
_cell.length_c   1.000
_cell.angle_alpha   90.00
_cell.angle_beta   90.00
_cell.angle_gamma   90.00
#
_symmetry.space_group_name_H-M   'P 1'
#
loop_
_entity.id
_entity.type
_entity.pdbx_description
1 polymer ?
#
loop_
_entity_poly.entity_id
_entity_poly.type
_entity_poly.pdbx_seq_one_letter_code
_entity_poly.pdbx_strand_id
1 'polypeptide(L)'
;MAQTERRDAPELPDFSLLKRLARDQLIFLLEQLPGRKDLFIDADLMSPLDRIANVTILKFYACETVLEEQGVYGDVTTDEWNFYILPLDDDILSLELPEFFRDNFLEGDQRWVTTGGSALHLLQSVYGSFSKFYGIGRCAKMVYESWRELMEEGEQRTKQPEFAKVFLIDRGSVEFGPDVTSSDKSIKVMLNSQDKVFNEIRNEHFSNVFGFLSQKAKNLQTAYDKRRGMDIQQMKAFVADELKGLKQEHRLLSLHIGASESMMKKKTKQDFQELLKTEHSLLEGFEVRECITCIEEHINRQVSMIDSLRLLCLLSITENGLLSKDYRSLKAQYLQSYGIQHLLTFANLKQLGLLQEQQTGETLTVMESKVGKLVNDKTAGKLTDAFSSLAKKSNFRALSKKLALVPKSGEEYDLRVPRDMAYVFSGAYIPLSCKLIEQVLERDGWTGLEEVTRMLNGQEFAVTGGSSSSEARNKTDAQRIVLVMFLGGCTFSEISALRFLGKERESVACLNKALCHLKDIWEEIGIPEDQRLERTNVVKNHIKEERSSSTMLMQEKDLRTHVEVMLKEKNQRMQALKALTEQEQDLCDLLCSQPFSICANSVPSLEQLENFRQHISCLTAEKERRHNEFVTLKKKIILCMDDLDQLPETSFEKDVVCEDEESFCLSTENIDSLKVLLHQLESRKAECQRVCGSYREKIQELWERLQIPQEERDAVFEHMTLTKKRNMEALQAEVKRLEELKIKNMQNVTEAIRKEIAVFWDKCFYSADQRQAFVPYYDDDFSEELLSLHDAENVRLKQYYEDHKELFEGVHKWEESWRLFLELEEKAKDPSRFTNRGGNLLKEEKQRADLIKGLPKLEKKLKAEIEQWEQEQNREFLVNGQKFMQFVTDQWESYRQEKEREKQERQLKKSKQTEEDMVYGTVVRTPTKRRFMGSTTPCKARKASTMGIYFLTKTAYLNSMLNATSSTGTSNSTIRSVFGGTVCHSPISRPPISASKGNVVKTPGLGKPPQQGLLERNKENICHLTGGAAGMMKVPASPQRNFSINSVASTYSEFQRDLSKSSKSKHVPDILNSTIIQL
;
A
#
# COMPACT_ATOMS: atom_id res chain seq x y z
N MET A 1 44.80 6.57 -46.34
CA MET A 1 45.22 6.65 -47.76
C MET A 1 44.02 6.26 -48.64
N ALA A 2 44.11 6.39 -49.96
CA ALA A 2 42.94 6.28 -50.85
C ALA A 2 42.31 4.89 -50.86
N GLN A 3 40.97 4.83 -50.87
CA GLN A 3 40.24 3.66 -51.36
C GLN A 3 40.26 3.72 -52.89
N THR A 4 41.16 2.98 -53.52
CA THR A 4 41.08 2.70 -54.95
C THR A 4 40.01 1.62 -55.18
N GLU A 5 39.13 1.83 -56.16
CA GLU A 5 38.04 0.90 -56.49
C GLU A 5 38.57 -0.50 -56.82
N ARG A 6 38.10 -1.53 -56.11
CA ARG A 6 38.48 -2.93 -56.33
C ARG A 6 37.63 -3.55 -57.44
N ARG A 7 38.16 -3.59 -58.66
CA ARG A 7 37.46 -4.05 -59.89
C ARG A 7 37.34 -5.58 -60.06
N ASP A 8 37.42 -6.36 -58.98
CA ASP A 8 37.68 -7.82 -59.05
C ASP A 8 36.65 -8.72 -58.34
N ALA A 9 35.65 -8.12 -57.69
CA ALA A 9 34.48 -8.82 -57.17
C ALA A 9 33.48 -9.12 -58.32
N PRO A 10 32.64 -10.17 -58.21
CA PRO A 10 31.49 -10.32 -59.10
C PRO A 10 30.52 -9.15 -58.85
N GLU A 11 30.19 -8.39 -59.90
CA GLU A 11 29.19 -7.32 -59.80
C GLU A 11 27.81 -7.93 -59.45
N LEU A 12 27.04 -7.23 -58.63
CA LEU A 12 25.66 -7.64 -58.29
C LEU A 12 24.76 -7.49 -59.54
N PRO A 13 23.72 -8.33 -59.70
CA PRO A 13 22.80 -8.19 -60.82
C PRO A 13 22.15 -6.81 -60.88
N ASP A 14 22.01 -6.23 -62.07
CA ASP A 14 21.35 -4.93 -62.22
C ASP A 14 19.84 -5.03 -61.94
N PHE A 15 19.47 -4.82 -60.68
CA PHE A 15 18.07 -4.76 -60.25
C PHE A 15 17.34 -3.51 -60.75
N SER A 16 18.00 -2.54 -61.41
CA SER A 16 17.31 -1.45 -62.12
C SER A 16 16.46 -1.99 -63.28
N LEU A 17 16.83 -3.14 -63.86
CA LEU A 17 16.04 -3.82 -64.89
C LEU A 17 14.66 -4.23 -64.38
N LEU A 18 14.53 -4.71 -63.13
CA LEU A 18 13.22 -5.02 -62.52
C LEU A 18 12.36 -3.76 -62.39
N LYS A 19 12.94 -2.63 -61.93
CA LYS A 19 12.22 -1.34 -61.83
C LYS A 19 11.74 -0.86 -63.20
N ARG A 20 12.57 -1.01 -64.23
CA ARG A 20 12.22 -0.67 -65.61
C ARG A 20 11.09 -1.55 -66.13
N LEU A 21 11.20 -2.88 -66.04
CA LEU A 21 10.16 -3.82 -66.49
C LEU A 21 8.81 -3.50 -65.83
N ALA A 22 8.79 -3.31 -64.52
CA ALA A 22 7.60 -2.96 -63.75
C ALA A 22 6.95 -1.65 -64.22
N ARG A 23 7.77 -0.58 -64.35
CA ARG A 23 7.33 0.74 -64.81
C ARG A 23 6.84 0.71 -66.25
N ASP A 24 7.57 0.05 -67.13
CA ASP A 24 7.31 0.04 -68.57
C ASP A 24 6.06 -0.81 -68.89
N GLN A 25 5.80 -1.88 -68.12
CA GLN A 25 4.52 -2.61 -68.13
C GLN A 25 3.36 -1.77 -67.58
N LEU A 26 3.57 -1.00 -66.50
CA LEU A 26 2.53 -0.13 -65.94
C LEU A 26 2.16 1.01 -66.91
N ILE A 27 3.15 1.60 -67.58
CA ILE A 27 2.95 2.57 -68.66
C ILE A 27 2.15 1.93 -69.80
N PHE A 28 2.53 0.73 -70.25
CA PHE A 28 1.83 0.02 -71.32
C PHE A 28 0.34 -0.24 -71.00
N LEU A 29 0.02 -0.74 -69.81
CA LEU A 29 -1.38 -0.93 -69.37
C LEU A 29 -2.16 0.40 -69.36
N LEU A 30 -1.53 1.47 -68.87
CA LEU A 30 -2.14 2.80 -68.87
C LEU A 30 -2.31 3.39 -70.27
N GLU A 31 -1.44 3.06 -71.22
CA GLU A 31 -1.51 3.53 -72.62
C GLU A 31 -2.60 2.82 -73.44
N GLN A 32 -2.96 1.57 -73.11
CA GLN A 32 -4.07 0.87 -73.78
C GLN A 32 -5.43 1.55 -73.55
N LEU A 33 -5.64 2.13 -72.36
CA LEU A 33 -6.86 2.87 -72.03
C LEU A 33 -6.84 4.25 -72.75
N PRO A 34 -7.83 4.62 -73.56
CA PRO A 34 -7.82 5.91 -74.25
C PRO A 34 -8.21 7.09 -73.33
N GLY A 35 -7.64 8.26 -73.58
CA GLY A 35 -8.03 9.53 -72.94
C GLY A 35 -7.39 9.83 -71.58
N ARG A 36 -7.93 10.83 -70.89
CA ARG A 36 -7.50 11.25 -69.55
C ARG A 36 -8.22 10.40 -68.50
N LYS A 37 -7.46 9.67 -67.67
CA LYS A 37 -8.00 8.88 -66.56
C LYS A 37 -7.87 9.64 -65.25
N ASP A 38 -8.88 9.50 -64.40
CA ASP A 38 -8.74 9.69 -62.97
C ASP A 38 -8.43 8.34 -62.32
N LEU A 39 -7.54 8.38 -61.34
CA LEU A 39 -6.97 7.24 -60.64
C LEU A 39 -7.05 7.60 -59.12
N PHE A 40 -7.57 6.72 -58.24
CA PHE A 40 -7.70 6.86 -56.74
C PHE A 40 -6.76 5.83 -56.07
N ILE A 41 -6.28 5.82 -54.80
CA ILE A 41 -5.18 4.86 -54.43
C ILE A 41 -5.23 4.19 -53.06
N ASP A 42 -4.68 2.96 -53.03
CA ASP A 42 -4.30 2.25 -51.81
C ASP A 42 -3.14 2.97 -51.11
N ALA A 43 -3.37 3.35 -49.85
CA ALA A 43 -2.38 4.03 -49.05
C ALA A 43 -1.08 3.21 -48.90
N ASP A 44 -1.18 1.88 -48.84
CA ASP A 44 -0.03 1.02 -48.61
C ASP A 44 0.79 0.81 -49.89
N LEU A 45 0.14 0.74 -51.07
CA LEU A 45 0.82 0.62 -52.36
C LEU A 45 1.47 1.92 -52.85
N MET A 46 1.12 3.09 -52.29
CA MET A 46 1.79 4.37 -52.63
C MET A 46 3.30 4.30 -52.41
N SER A 47 3.74 3.68 -51.30
CA SER A 47 5.15 3.61 -50.89
C SER A 47 5.99 2.71 -51.80
N PRO A 48 5.53 1.50 -52.19
CA PRO A 48 6.05 0.72 -53.32
C PRO A 48 6.12 1.48 -54.65
N LEU A 49 5.01 2.09 -55.09
CA LEU A 49 4.89 2.67 -56.44
C LEU A 49 5.85 3.85 -56.67
N ASP A 50 6.04 4.70 -55.66
CA ASP A 50 6.98 5.83 -55.75
C ASP A 50 8.42 5.36 -56.01
N ARG A 51 8.84 4.22 -55.42
CA ARG A 51 10.18 3.63 -55.61
C ARG A 51 10.45 3.07 -57.01
N ILE A 52 9.40 2.87 -57.81
CA ILE A 52 9.47 2.35 -59.19
C ILE A 52 9.47 3.52 -60.18
N ALA A 53 8.60 4.51 -59.96
CA ALA A 53 8.21 5.47 -60.99
C ALA A 53 8.38 6.97 -60.62
N ASN A 54 8.76 7.32 -59.37
CA ASN A 54 8.80 8.70 -58.85
C ASN A 54 7.47 9.44 -59.10
N VAL A 55 6.45 9.08 -58.33
CA VAL A 55 5.05 9.26 -58.71
C VAL A 55 4.49 10.62 -58.26
N THR A 56 4.48 11.59 -59.18
CA THR A 56 3.63 12.78 -59.07
C THR A 56 2.19 12.51 -59.55
N ILE A 57 1.98 11.46 -60.36
CA ILE A 57 0.69 11.17 -61.04
C ILE A 57 0.52 9.64 -61.28
N LEU A 58 -0.03 8.85 -60.34
CA LEU A 58 -0.64 7.50 -60.53
C LEU A 58 -1.40 7.05 -59.26
N LYS A 59 -2.44 6.20 -59.37
CA LYS A 59 -3.36 5.80 -58.27
C LYS A 59 -4.33 4.55 -58.57
N PHE A 60 -4.31 3.43 -57.80
CA PHE A 60 -5.17 2.16 -57.78
C PHE A 60 -5.37 1.30 -59.06
N TYR A 61 -5.39 -0.01 -58.76
CA TYR A 61 -6.28 -1.10 -59.21
C TYR A 61 -6.74 -1.84 -57.92
N ALA A 62 -7.70 -2.77 -57.79
CA ALA A 62 -8.94 -3.19 -58.47
C ALA A 62 -9.65 -4.19 -57.51
N CYS A 63 -10.85 -4.73 -57.80
CA CYS A 63 -11.57 -5.54 -56.80
C CYS A 63 -12.61 -6.56 -57.36
N GLU A 64 -12.23 -7.43 -58.30
CA GLU A 64 -13.15 -8.34 -59.03
C GLU A 64 -14.25 -9.02 -58.19
N THR A 65 -13.88 -9.77 -57.15
CA THR A 65 -14.86 -10.49 -56.31
C THR A 65 -15.82 -9.55 -55.59
N VAL A 66 -15.36 -8.38 -55.16
CA VAL A 66 -16.21 -7.37 -54.52
C VAL A 66 -17.09 -6.65 -55.55
N LEU A 67 -16.59 -6.43 -56.77
CA LEU A 67 -17.37 -5.88 -57.88
C LEU A 67 -18.47 -6.86 -58.30
N GLU A 68 -18.24 -8.17 -58.20
CA GLU A 68 -19.25 -9.22 -58.42
C GLU A 68 -20.28 -9.26 -57.28
N GLU A 69 -19.84 -9.26 -56.01
CA GLU A 69 -20.73 -9.17 -54.84
C GLU A 69 -21.58 -7.88 -54.80
N GLN A 70 -21.06 -6.76 -55.32
CA GLN A 70 -21.78 -5.49 -55.43
C GLN A 70 -22.52 -5.33 -56.77
N GLY A 71 -22.47 -6.32 -57.67
CA GLY A 71 -23.22 -6.35 -58.94
C GLY A 71 -22.75 -5.39 -60.03
N VAL A 72 -21.55 -4.81 -59.90
CA VAL A 72 -20.95 -3.82 -60.82
C VAL A 72 -19.80 -4.39 -61.67
N TYR A 73 -19.49 -5.69 -61.55
CA TYR A 73 -18.44 -6.37 -62.31
C TYR A 73 -18.58 -6.19 -63.84
N GLY A 74 -19.82 -6.18 -64.35
CA GLY A 74 -20.10 -5.97 -65.78
C GLY A 74 -19.79 -4.57 -66.31
N ASP A 75 -19.59 -3.58 -65.43
CA ASP A 75 -19.27 -2.19 -65.78
C ASP A 75 -17.75 -1.89 -65.68
N VAL A 76 -16.92 -2.89 -65.33
CA VAL A 76 -15.47 -2.73 -65.09
C VAL A 76 -14.65 -3.68 -65.97
N THR A 77 -13.68 -3.12 -66.69
CA THR A 77 -12.62 -3.89 -67.37
C THR A 77 -11.45 -4.12 -66.44
N THR A 78 -10.89 -5.33 -66.41
CA THR A 78 -9.73 -5.68 -65.59
C THR A 78 -8.55 -6.18 -66.43
N ASP A 79 -7.36 -5.74 -66.03
CA ASP A 79 -6.05 -6.11 -66.58
C ASP A 79 -5.09 -6.50 -65.45
N GLU A 80 -4.26 -7.53 -65.64
CA GLU A 80 -3.29 -7.95 -64.62
C GLU A 80 -1.95 -7.20 -64.72
N TRP A 81 -1.62 -6.40 -63.71
CA TRP A 81 -0.26 -5.88 -63.52
C TRP A 81 0.58 -6.85 -62.68
N ASN A 82 1.13 -7.87 -63.36
CA ASN A 82 1.93 -8.94 -62.75
C ASN A 82 3.33 -8.49 -62.28
N PHE A 83 3.34 -7.65 -61.24
CA PHE A 83 4.52 -7.10 -60.60
C PHE A 83 4.64 -7.60 -59.14
N TYR A 84 5.74 -8.30 -58.83
CA TYR A 84 5.89 -8.98 -57.54
C TYR A 84 7.09 -8.52 -56.69
N ILE A 85 8.14 -7.93 -57.26
CA ILE A 85 9.42 -7.68 -56.56
C ILE A 85 9.90 -6.23 -56.67
N LEU A 86 10.12 -5.62 -55.52
CA LEU A 86 10.67 -4.27 -55.32
C LEU A 86 12.14 -4.32 -54.87
N PRO A 87 13.10 -3.84 -55.67
CA PRO A 87 14.46 -3.60 -55.21
C PRO A 87 14.49 -2.36 -54.31
N LEU A 88 14.71 -2.59 -53.01
CA LEU A 88 14.73 -1.54 -51.97
C LEU A 88 16.11 -0.88 -51.85
N ASP A 89 17.16 -1.64 -52.17
CA ASP A 89 18.59 -1.39 -51.92
C ASP A 89 19.39 -2.18 -52.98
N ASP A 90 20.71 -2.00 -53.07
CA ASP A 90 21.52 -2.67 -54.12
C ASP A 90 21.59 -4.20 -53.96
N ASP A 91 21.30 -4.72 -52.75
CA ASP A 91 21.33 -6.13 -52.36
C ASP A 91 20.03 -6.60 -51.68
N ILE A 92 18.95 -5.80 -51.69
CA ILE A 92 17.67 -6.13 -51.05
C ILE A 92 16.52 -6.11 -52.07
N LEU A 93 15.87 -7.27 -52.20
CA LEU A 93 14.60 -7.47 -52.88
C LEU A 93 13.49 -7.72 -51.85
N SER A 94 12.33 -7.09 -52.01
CA SER A 94 11.15 -7.26 -51.14
C SER A 94 9.89 -7.45 -51.98
N LEU A 95 8.90 -8.16 -51.42
CA LEU A 95 7.54 -8.21 -51.98
C LEU A 95 6.66 -7.07 -51.43
N GLU A 96 7.11 -6.35 -50.40
CA GLU A 96 6.36 -5.35 -49.61
C GLU A 96 4.92 -5.80 -49.24
N LEU A 97 4.78 -7.06 -48.79
CA LEU A 97 3.53 -7.64 -48.29
C LEU A 97 3.48 -7.58 -46.76
N PRO A 98 3.01 -6.49 -46.12
CA PRO A 98 3.06 -6.33 -44.66
C PRO A 98 2.26 -7.40 -43.90
N GLU A 99 1.13 -7.81 -44.49
CA GLU A 99 0.17 -8.74 -43.90
C GLU A 99 0.51 -10.22 -44.12
N PHE A 100 1.47 -10.54 -45.00
CA PHE A 100 1.92 -11.92 -45.31
C PHE A 100 2.07 -12.77 -44.06
N PHE A 101 2.68 -12.21 -43.00
CA PHE A 101 2.89 -12.94 -41.76
C PHE A 101 1.59 -13.29 -41.03
N ARG A 102 0.64 -12.35 -40.95
CA ARG A 102 -0.66 -12.58 -40.31
C ARG A 102 -1.42 -13.62 -41.12
N ASP A 103 -1.56 -13.35 -42.41
CA ASP A 103 -2.39 -14.14 -43.32
C ASP A 103 -1.88 -15.60 -43.36
N ASN A 104 -0.59 -15.82 -43.67
CA ASN A 104 -0.04 -17.19 -43.82
C ASN A 104 0.24 -17.92 -42.49
N PHE A 105 0.69 -17.25 -41.42
CA PHE A 105 1.06 -17.95 -40.17
C PHE A 105 0.00 -17.93 -39.06
N LEU A 106 -0.84 -16.89 -38.98
CA LEU A 106 -1.94 -16.83 -38.00
C LEU A 106 -3.25 -17.37 -38.61
N GLU A 107 -3.66 -16.83 -39.75
CA GLU A 107 -4.97 -17.15 -40.35
C GLU A 107 -4.93 -18.41 -41.24
N GLY A 108 -3.74 -18.76 -41.74
CA GLY A 108 -3.49 -19.95 -42.57
C GLY A 108 -3.79 -19.75 -44.06
N ASP A 109 -3.99 -18.51 -44.50
CA ASP A 109 -4.26 -18.15 -45.88
C ASP A 109 -2.98 -18.25 -46.73
N GLN A 110 -3.06 -19.04 -47.79
CA GLN A 110 -1.93 -19.39 -48.65
C GLN A 110 -1.91 -18.59 -49.96
N ARG A 111 -2.78 -17.59 -50.16
CA ARG A 111 -2.80 -16.72 -51.36
C ARG A 111 -1.42 -16.20 -51.75
N TRP A 112 -0.61 -15.79 -50.77
CA TRP A 112 0.72 -15.23 -51.02
C TRP A 112 1.79 -16.25 -51.43
N VAL A 113 1.51 -17.56 -51.35
CA VAL A 113 2.43 -18.63 -51.77
C VAL A 113 2.67 -18.57 -53.28
N THR A 114 1.61 -18.38 -54.07
CA THR A 114 1.72 -18.27 -55.53
C THR A 114 2.46 -16.99 -55.92
N THR A 115 2.23 -15.87 -55.21
CA THR A 115 3.00 -14.63 -55.37
C THR A 115 4.50 -14.87 -55.16
N GLY A 116 4.88 -15.65 -54.14
CA GLY A 116 6.26 -16.06 -53.90
C GLY A 116 6.83 -16.96 -55.00
N GLY A 117 6.02 -17.88 -55.54
CA GLY A 117 6.39 -18.73 -56.67
C GLY A 117 6.64 -17.93 -57.96
N SER A 118 5.71 -17.05 -58.32
CA SER A 118 5.81 -16.15 -59.47
C SER A 118 6.97 -15.15 -59.34
N ALA A 119 7.27 -14.68 -58.12
CA ALA A 119 8.45 -13.86 -57.84
C ALA A 119 9.76 -14.61 -58.16
N LEU A 120 9.90 -15.87 -57.74
CA LEU A 120 11.05 -16.71 -58.10
C LEU A 120 11.11 -17.02 -59.60
N HIS A 121 9.96 -17.24 -60.25
CA HIS A 121 9.89 -17.45 -61.70
C HIS A 121 10.36 -16.20 -62.47
N LEU A 122 9.94 -15.01 -62.06
CA LEU A 122 10.39 -13.73 -62.62
C LEU A 122 11.91 -13.54 -62.48
N LEU A 123 12.49 -13.82 -61.31
CA LEU A 123 13.94 -13.73 -61.15
C LEU A 123 14.70 -14.70 -62.05
N GLN A 124 14.21 -15.94 -62.20
CA GLN A 124 14.81 -16.91 -63.11
C GLN A 124 14.69 -16.50 -64.59
N SER A 125 13.56 -15.93 -65.00
CA SER A 125 13.36 -15.51 -66.40
C SER A 125 14.26 -14.32 -66.79
N VAL A 126 14.56 -13.44 -65.83
CA VAL A 126 15.44 -12.27 -66.03
C VAL A 126 16.92 -12.65 -65.93
N TYR A 127 17.36 -13.34 -64.87
CA TYR A 127 18.78 -13.52 -64.50
C TYR A 127 19.31 -14.96 -64.66
N GLY A 128 18.52 -15.87 -65.25
CA GLY A 128 18.92 -17.25 -65.50
C GLY A 128 18.62 -18.20 -64.34
N SER A 129 18.87 -19.50 -64.56
CA SER A 129 18.34 -20.55 -63.69
C SER A 129 19.10 -20.79 -62.39
N PHE A 130 18.36 -21.07 -61.31
CA PHE A 130 18.93 -21.36 -59.99
C PHE A 130 19.66 -22.72 -59.98
N SER A 131 20.95 -22.73 -59.61
CA SER A 131 21.75 -23.98 -59.68
C SER A 131 21.47 -24.96 -58.54
N LYS A 132 21.13 -24.47 -57.35
CA LYS A 132 20.77 -25.26 -56.14
C LYS A 132 19.72 -24.50 -55.31
N PHE A 133 18.71 -25.20 -54.82
CA PHE A 133 17.76 -24.71 -53.83
C PHE A 133 18.04 -25.34 -52.47
N TYR A 134 18.00 -24.54 -51.41
CA TYR A 134 17.96 -25.01 -50.02
C TYR A 134 16.81 -24.30 -49.31
N GLY A 135 15.92 -25.06 -48.67
CA GLY A 135 14.83 -24.48 -47.90
C GLY A 135 14.60 -25.23 -46.61
N ILE A 136 13.93 -24.55 -45.67
CA ILE A 136 13.54 -25.11 -44.38
C ILE A 136 12.19 -24.52 -43.96
N GLY A 137 11.26 -25.38 -43.56
CA GLY A 137 9.92 -24.98 -43.11
C GLY A 137 8.83 -25.11 -44.19
N ARG A 138 7.58 -25.17 -43.74
CA ARG A 138 6.42 -25.50 -44.61
C ARG A 138 6.18 -24.44 -45.69
N CYS A 139 6.16 -23.15 -45.34
CA CYS A 139 5.94 -22.07 -46.31
C CYS A 139 7.03 -22.04 -47.40
N ALA A 140 8.30 -22.22 -47.00
CA ALA A 140 9.43 -22.34 -47.93
C ALA A 140 9.25 -23.50 -48.93
N LYS A 141 8.74 -24.63 -48.46
CA LYS A 141 8.44 -25.78 -49.32
C LYS A 141 7.27 -25.50 -50.28
N MET A 142 6.15 -24.94 -49.79
CA MET A 142 4.98 -24.62 -50.63
C MET A 142 5.31 -23.58 -51.72
N VAL A 143 6.12 -22.56 -51.41
CA VAL A 143 6.60 -21.57 -52.39
C VAL A 143 7.50 -22.22 -53.45
N TYR A 144 8.37 -23.15 -53.05
CA TYR A 144 9.18 -23.93 -53.98
C TYR A 144 8.33 -24.87 -54.87
N GLU A 145 7.30 -25.51 -54.32
CA GLU A 145 6.41 -26.40 -55.07
C GLU A 145 5.56 -25.62 -56.09
N SER A 146 5.00 -24.45 -55.70
CA SER A 146 4.32 -23.53 -56.63
C SER A 146 5.25 -22.97 -57.71
N TRP A 147 6.50 -22.62 -57.37
CA TRP A 147 7.51 -22.24 -58.37
C TRP A 147 7.83 -23.37 -59.35
N ARG A 148 7.92 -24.62 -58.87
CA ARG A 148 8.18 -25.80 -59.71
C ARG A 148 7.02 -26.03 -60.69
N GLU A 149 5.78 -25.91 -60.24
CA GLU A 149 4.60 -26.04 -61.09
C GLU A 149 4.61 -25.00 -62.23
N LEU A 150 4.87 -23.73 -61.93
CA LEU A 150 5.09 -22.67 -62.94
C LEU A 150 6.30 -22.91 -63.88
N MET A 151 7.20 -23.83 -63.53
CA MET A 151 8.35 -24.23 -64.36
C MET A 151 8.09 -25.47 -65.22
N GLU A 152 7.04 -26.25 -64.94
CA GLU A 152 6.61 -27.40 -65.75
C GLU A 152 5.70 -26.96 -66.92
N GLU A 153 5.12 -25.75 -66.85
CA GLU A 153 4.24 -25.17 -67.87
C GLU A 153 4.94 -24.28 -68.93
N GLY A 154 6.23 -23.94 -68.75
CA GLY A 154 6.91 -22.90 -69.55
C GLY A 154 8.11 -23.35 -70.40
N GLU A 155 8.24 -22.83 -71.62
CA GLU A 155 9.40 -23.08 -72.51
C GLU A 155 10.70 -22.46 -71.97
N GLN A 156 11.74 -23.28 -71.86
CA GLN A 156 13.02 -22.89 -71.22
C GLN A 156 13.94 -22.10 -72.16
N ARG A 157 14.16 -20.81 -71.85
CA ARG A 157 15.18 -19.97 -72.50
C ARG A 157 16.52 -20.02 -71.74
N THR A 158 17.56 -20.54 -72.38
CA THR A 158 18.88 -20.77 -71.77
C THR A 158 19.78 -19.53 -71.79
N LYS A 159 19.68 -18.71 -70.73
CA LYS A 159 20.76 -17.78 -70.32
C LYS A 159 21.80 -18.50 -69.45
N GLN A 160 22.96 -17.87 -69.22
CA GLN A 160 23.87 -18.31 -68.15
C GLN A 160 23.22 -18.02 -66.77
N PRO A 161 23.47 -18.86 -65.75
CA PRO A 161 22.89 -18.70 -64.42
C PRO A 161 23.71 -17.73 -63.55
N GLU A 162 23.15 -16.58 -63.19
CA GLU A 162 23.80 -15.63 -62.27
C GLU A 162 23.67 -16.06 -60.79
N PHE A 163 22.60 -16.79 -60.45
CA PHE A 163 22.30 -17.25 -59.08
C PHE A 163 22.73 -18.71 -58.82
N ALA A 164 23.62 -18.92 -57.85
CA ALA A 164 24.04 -20.26 -57.43
C ALA A 164 23.07 -20.95 -56.47
N LYS A 165 22.67 -20.26 -55.38
CA LYS A 165 21.98 -20.86 -54.22
C LYS A 165 20.82 -19.98 -53.75
N VAL A 166 19.73 -20.59 -53.28
CA VAL A 166 18.54 -19.91 -52.72
C VAL A 166 18.26 -20.34 -51.27
N PHE A 167 17.77 -19.43 -50.40
CA PHE A 167 17.40 -19.60 -48.97
C PHE A 167 16.15 -18.74 -48.59
N LEU A 168 15.45 -18.96 -47.44
CA LEU A 168 14.07 -18.45 -47.13
C LEU A 168 13.71 -18.24 -45.59
N ILE A 169 13.66 -17.00 -44.99
CA ILE A 169 13.40 -16.68 -43.51
C ILE A 169 12.55 -15.33 -43.20
N ASP A 170 12.50 -14.65 -42.02
CA ASP A 170 11.57 -13.50 -41.58
C ASP A 170 12.32 -12.17 -41.06
N ARG A 171 11.92 -10.87 -40.77
CA ARG A 171 10.73 -9.94 -40.63
C ARG A 171 11.09 -8.39 -40.90
N GLY A 172 10.20 -7.46 -41.33
CA GLY A 172 10.48 -6.08 -41.97
C GLY A 172 10.78 -4.70 -41.22
N SER A 173 10.25 -3.53 -41.71
CA SER A 173 10.86 -2.14 -41.72
C SER A 173 10.30 -0.95 -40.81
N VAL A 174 10.67 0.36 -41.02
CA VAL A 174 10.65 1.50 -40.01
C VAL A 174 10.34 2.96 -40.54
N GLU A 175 9.84 3.90 -39.68
CA GLU A 175 9.62 5.38 -39.90
C GLU A 175 10.23 6.30 -38.78
N PHE A 176 10.41 7.63 -39.01
CA PHE A 176 10.96 8.63 -38.05
C PHE A 176 10.00 9.79 -37.63
N GLY A 177 9.92 10.06 -36.33
CA GLY A 177 9.10 11.13 -35.72
C GLY A 177 9.84 12.41 -35.27
N PRO A 178 9.13 13.37 -34.63
CA PRO A 178 9.64 14.71 -34.27
C PRO A 178 10.93 14.75 -33.44
N ASP A 179 11.13 13.79 -32.55
CA ASP A 179 12.33 13.64 -31.70
C ASP A 179 13.65 13.62 -32.48
N VAL A 180 13.59 13.24 -33.77
CA VAL A 180 14.71 13.14 -34.70
C VAL A 180 14.82 14.38 -35.59
N THR A 181 13.68 14.95 -36.00
CA THR A 181 13.60 16.01 -37.02
C THR A 181 13.71 17.41 -36.43
N SER A 182 13.52 17.57 -35.11
CA SER A 182 13.42 18.86 -34.43
C SER A 182 12.31 19.77 -35.01
N SER A 183 11.23 19.16 -35.50
CA SER A 183 10.08 19.85 -36.10
C SER A 183 8.78 19.08 -35.86
N ASP A 184 7.64 19.76 -35.82
CA ASP A 184 6.32 19.18 -35.50
C ASP A 184 5.76 18.21 -36.58
N LYS A 185 6.59 17.78 -37.53
CA LYS A 185 6.23 16.83 -38.59
C LYS A 185 7.18 15.64 -38.56
N SER A 186 6.62 14.43 -38.63
CA SER A 186 7.40 13.27 -39.04
C SER A 186 7.96 13.50 -40.44
N ILE A 187 9.15 12.97 -40.69
CA ILE A 187 9.76 13.01 -42.01
C ILE A 187 10.05 11.57 -42.38
N LYS A 188 9.22 11.01 -43.26
CA LYS A 188 9.46 9.70 -43.88
C LYS A 188 10.67 9.81 -44.80
N VAL A 189 11.81 9.32 -44.33
CA VAL A 189 13.09 9.35 -45.06
C VAL A 189 13.37 7.97 -45.65
N MET A 190 13.66 7.94 -46.94
CA MET A 190 14.16 6.75 -47.62
C MET A 190 15.58 6.43 -47.15
N LEU A 191 15.73 5.34 -46.38
CA LEU A 191 17.00 4.82 -45.92
C LEU A 191 17.51 3.73 -46.87
N ASN A 192 18.48 4.05 -47.73
CA ASN A 192 19.11 3.14 -48.69
C ASN A 192 20.58 3.52 -48.93
N SER A 193 21.27 2.81 -49.83
CA SER A 193 22.68 3.05 -50.15
C SER A 193 23.00 4.44 -50.75
N GLN A 194 22.01 5.15 -51.29
CA GLN A 194 22.19 6.47 -51.92
C GLN A 194 22.57 7.56 -50.92
N ASP A 195 22.19 7.39 -49.64
CA ASP A 195 22.69 8.21 -48.55
C ASP A 195 24.07 7.70 -48.11
N LYS A 196 25.13 8.41 -48.55
CA LYS A 196 26.53 8.13 -48.21
C LYS A 196 26.88 8.22 -46.71
N VAL A 197 26.00 8.77 -45.87
CA VAL A 197 26.17 8.74 -44.41
C VAL A 197 25.49 7.48 -43.87
N PHE A 198 24.26 7.19 -44.31
CA PHE A 198 23.55 5.98 -43.90
C PHE A 198 24.27 4.69 -44.31
N ASN A 199 24.76 4.60 -45.55
CA ASN A 199 25.40 3.39 -46.07
C ASN A 199 26.59 2.91 -45.22
N GLU A 200 27.32 3.85 -44.60
CA GLU A 200 28.48 3.55 -43.77
C GLU A 200 28.11 3.19 -42.32
N ILE A 201 27.00 3.70 -41.78
CA ILE A 201 26.57 3.44 -40.40
C ILE A 201 25.52 2.33 -40.26
N ARG A 202 24.79 1.98 -41.33
CA ARG A 202 23.61 1.10 -41.27
C ARG A 202 23.89 -0.34 -40.86
N ASN A 203 25.12 -0.81 -41.06
CA ASN A 203 25.57 -2.16 -40.68
C ASN A 203 26.59 -2.12 -39.53
N GLU A 204 26.87 -0.95 -38.95
CA GLU A 204 27.81 -0.77 -37.83
C GLU A 204 27.09 -0.94 -36.49
N HIS A 205 27.79 -1.48 -35.48
CA HIS A 205 27.23 -1.52 -34.15
C HIS A 205 27.11 -0.09 -33.57
N PHE A 206 26.00 0.20 -32.87
CA PHE A 206 25.64 1.56 -32.44
C PHE A 206 26.70 2.25 -31.53
N SER A 207 27.60 1.49 -30.90
CA SER A 207 28.78 2.04 -30.20
C SER A 207 29.73 2.83 -31.12
N ASN A 208 29.84 2.42 -32.38
CA ASN A 208 30.83 2.91 -33.34
C ASN A 208 30.29 4.12 -34.11
N VAL A 209 28.97 4.16 -34.32
CA VAL A 209 28.25 5.16 -35.13
C VAL A 209 28.55 6.60 -34.69
N PHE A 210 28.52 6.91 -33.40
CA PHE A 210 28.85 8.27 -32.91
C PHE A 210 30.31 8.68 -33.18
N GLY A 211 31.25 7.74 -33.11
CA GLY A 211 32.66 7.98 -33.46
C GLY A 211 32.81 8.31 -34.94
N PHE A 212 32.16 7.52 -35.80
CA PHE A 212 32.12 7.75 -37.25
C PHE A 212 31.47 9.10 -37.60
N LEU A 213 30.27 9.39 -37.08
CA LEU A 213 29.55 10.65 -37.34
C LEU A 213 30.37 11.88 -36.89
N SER A 214 31.02 11.81 -35.71
CA SER A 214 31.92 12.87 -35.24
C SER A 214 33.12 13.08 -36.18
N GLN A 215 33.71 12.01 -36.71
CA GLN A 215 34.81 12.14 -37.66
C GLN A 215 34.36 12.63 -39.05
N LYS A 216 33.21 12.14 -39.56
CA LYS A 216 32.60 12.63 -40.80
C LYS A 216 32.28 14.12 -40.70
N ALA A 217 31.80 14.60 -39.54
CA ALA A 217 31.57 16.02 -39.27
C ALA A 217 32.85 16.87 -39.30
N LYS A 218 33.95 16.41 -38.68
CA LYS A 218 35.26 17.09 -38.75
C LYS A 218 35.80 17.14 -40.19
N ASN A 219 35.67 16.03 -40.93
CA ASN A 219 36.09 15.94 -42.33
C ASN A 219 35.28 16.92 -43.21
N LEU A 220 33.95 16.96 -43.01
CA LEU A 220 33.04 17.85 -43.73
C LEU A 220 33.31 19.33 -43.39
N GLN A 221 33.52 19.67 -42.13
CA GLN A 221 33.91 21.03 -41.71
C GLN A 221 35.24 21.44 -42.36
N THR A 222 36.23 20.54 -42.39
CA THR A 222 37.51 20.76 -43.07
C THR A 222 37.30 21.02 -44.57
N ALA A 223 36.40 20.28 -45.22
CA ALA A 223 36.04 20.50 -46.63
C ALA A 223 35.37 21.87 -46.85
N TYR A 224 34.47 22.30 -45.96
CA TYR A 224 33.87 23.64 -46.00
C TYR A 224 34.86 24.79 -45.75
N ASP A 225 35.91 24.54 -44.97
CA ASP A 225 36.94 25.54 -44.65
C ASP A 225 38.03 25.66 -45.73
N LYS A 226 38.16 24.70 -46.66
CA LYS A 226 38.97 24.85 -47.89
C LYS A 226 38.64 26.12 -48.67
N ARG A 227 37.39 26.63 -48.57
CA ARG A 227 36.97 27.89 -49.20
C ARG A 227 37.78 29.12 -48.74
N ARG A 228 38.41 29.05 -47.55
CA ARG A 228 39.18 30.14 -46.95
C ARG A 228 40.61 30.18 -47.51
N GLY A 229 40.73 30.47 -48.80
CA GLY A 229 42.04 30.55 -49.50
C GLY A 229 42.01 30.22 -50.99
N MET A 230 40.85 29.91 -51.57
CA MET A 230 40.68 29.68 -53.01
C MET A 230 40.74 30.99 -53.80
N ASP A 231 41.37 30.95 -54.98
CA ASP A 231 41.23 31.99 -56.01
C ASP A 231 39.80 32.02 -56.60
N ILE A 232 39.43 33.12 -57.27
CA ILE A 232 38.14 33.33 -57.94
C ILE A 232 37.78 32.18 -58.90
N GLN A 233 38.74 31.64 -59.68
CA GLN A 233 38.46 30.51 -60.57
C GLN A 233 38.16 29.22 -59.78
N GLN A 234 38.94 28.95 -58.74
CA GLN A 234 38.77 27.79 -57.86
C GLN A 234 37.47 27.86 -57.06
N MET A 235 37.11 29.06 -56.57
CA MET A 235 35.84 29.32 -55.89
C MET A 235 34.64 29.06 -56.81
N LYS A 236 34.74 29.43 -58.11
CA LYS A 236 33.66 29.18 -59.08
C LYS A 236 33.46 27.69 -59.32
N ALA A 237 34.53 26.91 -59.45
CA ALA A 237 34.46 25.44 -59.54
C ALA A 237 33.90 24.83 -58.24
N PHE A 238 34.41 25.22 -57.08
CA PHE A 238 33.93 24.74 -55.78
C PHE A 238 32.43 25.01 -55.56
N VAL A 239 31.92 26.18 -55.99
CA VAL A 239 30.50 26.52 -55.90
C VAL A 239 29.62 25.72 -56.87
N ALA A 240 30.14 25.39 -58.06
CA ALA A 240 29.42 24.60 -59.06
C ALA A 240 29.37 23.11 -58.69
N ASP A 241 30.53 22.52 -58.39
CA ASP A 241 30.73 21.07 -58.40
C ASP A 241 30.69 20.47 -56.98
N GLU A 242 31.39 21.08 -56.00
CA GLU A 242 31.50 20.54 -54.63
C GLU A 242 30.37 21.01 -53.71
N LEU A 243 30.01 22.30 -53.72
CA LEU A 243 29.15 22.91 -52.70
C LEU A 243 27.74 22.33 -52.64
N LYS A 244 27.18 21.87 -53.77
CA LYS A 244 25.87 21.20 -53.80
C LYS A 244 25.91 19.87 -53.06
N GLY A 245 26.95 19.05 -53.30
CA GLY A 245 27.20 17.79 -52.60
C GLY A 245 27.46 18.01 -51.12
N LEU A 246 28.34 18.96 -50.76
CA LEU A 246 28.66 19.30 -49.37
C LEU A 246 27.43 19.80 -48.57
N LYS A 247 26.47 20.47 -49.22
CA LYS A 247 25.19 20.87 -48.58
C LYS A 247 24.26 19.67 -48.35
N GLN A 248 24.19 18.75 -49.31
CA GLN A 248 23.41 17.51 -49.17
C GLN A 248 23.99 16.61 -48.07
N GLU A 249 25.30 16.36 -48.08
CA GLU A 249 25.99 15.58 -47.04
C GLU A 249 25.87 16.22 -45.66
N HIS A 250 25.90 17.57 -45.53
CA HIS A 250 25.62 18.24 -44.26
C HIS A 250 24.19 17.98 -43.76
N ARG A 251 23.18 18.04 -44.64
CA ARG A 251 21.77 17.81 -44.26
C ARG A 251 21.57 16.37 -43.77
N LEU A 252 22.09 15.39 -44.50
CA LEU A 252 21.99 13.97 -44.15
C LEU A 252 22.78 13.67 -42.86
N LEU A 253 23.98 14.22 -42.71
CA LEU A 253 24.77 14.07 -41.50
C LEU A 253 24.07 14.65 -40.26
N SER A 254 23.43 15.81 -40.38
CA SER A 254 22.67 16.41 -39.27
C SER A 254 21.44 15.58 -38.89
N LEU A 255 20.75 14.99 -39.89
CA LEU A 255 19.64 14.06 -39.67
C LEU A 255 20.10 12.80 -38.91
N HIS A 256 21.20 12.16 -39.33
CA HIS A 256 21.70 10.95 -38.67
C HIS A 256 22.28 11.22 -37.28
N ILE A 257 22.83 12.41 -37.03
CA ILE A 257 23.18 12.85 -35.67
C ILE A 257 21.92 13.00 -34.81
N GLY A 258 20.87 13.67 -35.28
CA GLY A 258 19.60 13.79 -34.56
C GLY A 258 18.93 12.43 -34.28
N ALA A 259 18.96 11.52 -35.26
CA ALA A 259 18.47 10.15 -35.11
C ALA A 259 19.26 9.39 -34.03
N SER A 260 20.60 9.46 -34.11
CA SER A 260 21.49 8.81 -33.14
C SER A 260 21.34 9.41 -31.74
N GLU A 261 21.13 10.72 -31.60
CA GLU A 261 20.85 11.34 -30.30
C GLU A 261 19.51 10.90 -29.70
N SER A 262 18.45 10.79 -30.51
CA SER A 262 17.15 10.27 -30.07
C SER A 262 17.27 8.80 -29.62
N MET A 263 17.96 7.96 -30.40
CA MET A 263 18.25 6.57 -30.04
C MET A 263 19.11 6.47 -28.77
N MET A 264 20.12 7.32 -28.61
CA MET A 264 20.96 7.35 -27.39
C MET A 264 20.14 7.73 -26.16
N LYS A 265 19.29 8.76 -26.24
CA LYS A 265 18.38 9.18 -25.15
C LYS A 265 17.43 8.05 -24.71
N LYS A 266 17.03 7.16 -25.63
CA LYS A 266 16.28 5.93 -25.30
C LYS A 266 17.19 4.86 -24.68
N LYS A 267 18.36 4.59 -25.27
CA LYS A 267 19.34 3.58 -24.79
C LYS A 267 19.88 3.89 -23.38
N THR A 268 19.96 5.16 -22.98
CA THR A 268 20.41 5.56 -21.63
C THR A 268 19.33 5.46 -20.55
N LYS A 269 18.09 5.06 -20.86
CA LYS A 269 17.07 4.80 -19.83
C LYS A 269 17.38 3.50 -19.08
N GLN A 270 17.14 3.51 -17.77
CA GLN A 270 17.28 2.32 -16.92
C GLN A 270 16.42 1.16 -17.43
N ASP A 271 15.14 1.41 -17.74
CA ASP A 271 14.19 0.40 -18.25
C ASP A 271 14.71 -0.33 -19.51
N PHE A 272 15.44 0.38 -20.38
CA PHE A 272 16.03 -0.21 -21.59
C PHE A 272 17.26 -1.09 -21.27
N GLN A 273 18.04 -0.73 -20.27
CA GLN A 273 19.17 -1.55 -19.80
C GLN A 273 18.67 -2.80 -19.06
N GLU A 274 17.59 -2.67 -18.28
CA GLU A 274 16.90 -3.79 -17.63
C GLU A 274 16.31 -4.76 -18.67
N LEU A 275 15.57 -4.24 -19.66
CA LEU A 275 15.04 -4.99 -20.80
C LEU A 275 16.16 -5.76 -21.55
N LEU A 276 17.23 -5.08 -21.93
CA LEU A 276 18.35 -5.68 -22.68
C LEU A 276 19.10 -6.74 -21.84
N LYS A 277 19.28 -6.51 -20.53
CA LYS A 277 19.83 -7.52 -19.61
C LYS A 277 18.95 -8.77 -19.60
N THR A 278 17.62 -8.61 -19.47
CA THR A 278 16.68 -9.74 -19.47
C THR A 278 16.68 -10.48 -20.82
N GLU A 279 16.69 -9.77 -21.95
CA GLU A 279 16.81 -10.39 -23.29
C GLU A 279 18.10 -11.25 -23.39
N HIS A 280 19.24 -10.74 -22.91
CA HIS A 280 20.52 -11.48 -22.91
C HIS A 280 20.50 -12.70 -21.96
N SER A 281 20.07 -12.53 -20.70
CA SER A 281 19.99 -13.63 -19.71
C SER A 281 19.12 -14.79 -20.19
N LEU A 282 18.01 -14.50 -20.89
CA LEU A 282 17.14 -15.51 -21.52
C LEU A 282 17.84 -16.27 -22.65
N LEU A 283 18.62 -15.58 -23.50
CA LEU A 283 19.36 -16.19 -24.62
C LEU A 283 20.51 -17.09 -24.13
N GLU A 284 21.23 -16.69 -23.07
CA GLU A 284 22.22 -17.54 -22.40
C GLU A 284 21.56 -18.67 -21.58
N GLY A 285 20.31 -18.44 -21.15
CA GLY A 285 19.49 -19.33 -20.32
C GLY A 285 19.93 -19.39 -18.85
N PHE A 286 20.61 -18.35 -18.36
CA PHE A 286 20.91 -18.21 -16.93
C PHE A 286 19.72 -17.55 -16.22
N GLU A 287 19.60 -17.76 -14.91
CA GLU A 287 18.74 -16.95 -14.03
C GLU A 287 17.27 -16.83 -14.51
N VAL A 288 16.73 -17.88 -15.15
CA VAL A 288 15.38 -17.91 -15.77
C VAL A 288 14.28 -17.47 -14.80
N ARG A 289 14.40 -17.79 -13.50
CA ARG A 289 13.46 -17.32 -12.46
C ARG A 289 13.56 -15.81 -12.23
N GLU A 290 14.75 -15.23 -12.23
CA GLU A 290 14.94 -13.78 -12.13
C GLU A 290 14.42 -13.09 -13.38
N CYS A 291 14.62 -13.69 -14.57
CA CYS A 291 14.02 -13.21 -15.81
C CYS A 291 12.48 -13.18 -15.74
N ILE A 292 11.84 -14.21 -15.15
CA ILE A 292 10.39 -14.20 -14.87
C ILE A 292 10.03 -13.02 -13.96
N THR A 293 10.74 -12.82 -12.84
CA THR A 293 10.48 -11.70 -11.92
C THR A 293 10.70 -10.33 -12.58
N CYS A 294 11.70 -10.17 -13.45
CA CYS A 294 11.88 -8.95 -14.25
C CYS A 294 10.70 -8.71 -15.22
N ILE A 295 10.14 -9.77 -15.80
CA ILE A 295 8.95 -9.69 -16.67
C ILE A 295 7.70 -9.34 -15.88
N GLU A 296 7.49 -9.94 -14.69
CA GLU A 296 6.42 -9.58 -13.76
C GLU A 296 6.52 -8.10 -13.39
N GLU A 297 7.70 -7.63 -12.99
CA GLU A 297 7.94 -6.23 -12.64
C GLU A 297 7.73 -5.26 -13.82
N HIS A 298 8.18 -5.61 -15.03
CA HIS A 298 7.95 -4.81 -16.25
C HIS A 298 6.46 -4.73 -16.64
N ILE A 299 5.67 -5.79 -16.35
CA ILE A 299 4.21 -5.80 -16.51
C ILE A 299 3.54 -4.94 -15.44
N ASN A 300 3.94 -5.07 -14.18
CA ASN A 300 3.34 -4.39 -13.04
C ASN A 300 3.64 -2.87 -13.03
N ARG A 301 4.85 -2.47 -13.46
CA ARG A 301 5.24 -1.08 -13.73
C ARG A 301 4.64 -0.49 -15.03
N GLN A 302 3.94 -1.30 -15.83
CA GLN A 302 3.27 -0.92 -17.09
C GLN A 302 4.19 -0.24 -18.13
N VAL A 303 5.46 -0.64 -18.19
CA VAL A 303 6.51 0.07 -18.96
C VAL A 303 6.25 0.05 -20.47
N SER A 304 5.90 -1.11 -21.02
CA SER A 304 5.54 -1.28 -22.44
C SER A 304 4.80 -2.60 -22.66
N MET A 305 3.58 -2.51 -23.20
CA MET A 305 2.78 -3.67 -23.63
C MET A 305 3.54 -4.58 -24.59
N ILE A 306 4.14 -3.98 -25.62
CA ILE A 306 4.77 -4.72 -26.72
C ILE A 306 6.03 -5.43 -26.22
N ASP A 307 6.85 -4.77 -25.40
CA ASP A 307 8.09 -5.37 -24.90
C ASP A 307 7.84 -6.41 -23.80
N SER A 308 6.81 -6.24 -22.96
CA SER A 308 6.30 -7.30 -22.10
C SER A 308 5.87 -8.54 -22.92
N LEU A 309 5.13 -8.38 -24.03
CA LEU A 309 4.76 -9.51 -24.90
C LEU A 309 5.97 -10.14 -25.60
N ARG A 310 6.94 -9.34 -26.06
CA ARG A 310 8.18 -9.81 -26.68
C ARG A 310 9.01 -10.65 -25.69
N LEU A 311 9.18 -10.19 -24.45
CA LEU A 311 9.86 -10.95 -23.40
C LEU A 311 9.13 -12.26 -23.05
N LEU A 312 7.79 -12.24 -22.95
CA LEU A 312 6.99 -13.45 -22.71
C LEU A 312 7.15 -14.49 -23.83
N CYS A 313 7.16 -14.04 -25.09
CA CYS A 313 7.43 -14.92 -26.23
C CYS A 313 8.88 -15.40 -26.25
N LEU A 314 9.86 -14.54 -25.93
CA LEU A 314 11.27 -14.92 -25.86
C LEU A 314 11.49 -16.02 -24.81
N LEU A 315 11.01 -15.82 -23.57
CA LEU A 315 11.06 -16.82 -22.49
C LEU A 315 10.36 -18.14 -22.90
N SER A 316 9.21 -18.06 -23.57
CA SER A 316 8.51 -19.23 -24.11
C SER A 316 9.33 -19.95 -25.19
N ILE A 317 10.03 -19.24 -26.07
CA ILE A 317 10.88 -19.83 -27.12
C ILE A 317 12.17 -20.41 -26.53
N THR A 318 12.80 -19.75 -25.54
CA THR A 318 14.04 -20.23 -24.93
C THR A 318 13.83 -21.45 -24.04
N GLU A 319 12.65 -21.63 -23.42
CA GLU A 319 12.37 -22.72 -22.46
C GLU A 319 11.38 -23.80 -22.97
N ASN A 320 11.10 -23.87 -24.29
CA ASN A 320 10.11 -24.79 -24.89
C ASN A 320 8.69 -24.66 -24.29
N GLY A 321 8.22 -23.42 -24.10
CA GLY A 321 6.94 -23.05 -23.49
C GLY A 321 7.07 -22.78 -21.98
N LEU A 322 6.10 -22.05 -21.43
CA LEU A 322 6.07 -21.68 -20.01
C LEU A 322 5.42 -22.78 -19.16
N LEU A 323 5.91 -22.99 -17.92
CA LEU A 323 5.25 -23.87 -16.95
C LEU A 323 3.80 -23.41 -16.72
N SER A 324 2.86 -24.34 -16.53
CA SER A 324 1.42 -24.02 -16.47
C SER A 324 1.04 -23.09 -15.32
N LYS A 325 1.83 -23.05 -14.24
CA LYS A 325 1.69 -22.06 -13.15
C LYS A 325 2.06 -20.67 -13.65
N ASP A 326 3.26 -20.52 -14.19
CA ASP A 326 3.87 -19.23 -14.50
C ASP A 326 3.22 -18.62 -15.76
N TYR A 327 2.85 -19.43 -16.75
CA TYR A 327 1.99 -19.06 -17.87
C TYR A 327 0.69 -18.38 -17.40
N ARG A 328 0.02 -18.96 -16.38
CA ARG A 328 -1.24 -18.43 -15.84
C ARG A 328 -1.01 -17.20 -14.98
N SER A 329 0.07 -17.15 -14.20
CA SER A 329 0.48 -15.98 -13.42
C SER A 329 0.73 -14.77 -14.33
N LEU A 330 1.64 -14.92 -15.29
CA LEU A 330 2.04 -13.87 -16.23
C LEU A 330 0.88 -13.43 -17.12
N LYS A 331 0.04 -14.36 -17.59
CA LYS A 331 -1.19 -14.02 -18.33
C LYS A 331 -2.18 -13.24 -17.48
N ALA A 332 -2.38 -13.61 -16.20
CA ALA A 332 -3.29 -12.90 -15.32
C ALA A 332 -2.79 -11.47 -15.04
N GLN A 333 -1.51 -11.32 -14.67
CA GLN A 333 -0.87 -10.01 -14.46
C GLN A 333 -0.95 -9.14 -15.72
N TYR A 334 -0.63 -9.68 -16.91
CA TYR A 334 -0.72 -8.92 -18.16
C TYR A 334 -2.15 -8.44 -18.44
N LEU A 335 -3.15 -9.31 -18.30
CA LEU A 335 -4.56 -8.97 -18.55
C LEU A 335 -5.14 -8.00 -17.51
N GLN A 336 -4.61 -7.99 -16.29
CA GLN A 336 -4.96 -7.03 -15.23
C GLN A 336 -4.31 -5.67 -15.48
N SER A 337 -3.02 -5.63 -15.85
CA SER A 337 -2.26 -4.40 -16.08
C SER A 337 -2.65 -3.68 -17.38
N TYR A 338 -2.83 -4.42 -18.47
CA TYR A 338 -3.03 -3.85 -19.81
C TYR A 338 -4.44 -4.07 -20.38
N GLY A 339 -5.27 -4.90 -19.74
CA GLY A 339 -6.69 -5.06 -20.05
C GLY A 339 -7.07 -6.37 -20.75
N ILE A 340 -8.33 -6.78 -20.54
CA ILE A 340 -8.85 -8.11 -20.91
C ILE A 340 -8.93 -8.35 -22.42
N GLN A 341 -8.94 -7.30 -23.25
CA GLN A 341 -8.92 -7.40 -24.72
C GLN A 341 -7.71 -8.19 -25.25
N HIS A 342 -6.59 -8.18 -24.51
CA HIS A 342 -5.40 -8.96 -24.87
C HIS A 342 -5.56 -10.47 -24.65
N LEU A 343 -6.72 -10.95 -24.17
CA LEU A 343 -7.05 -12.38 -24.16
C LEU A 343 -7.02 -12.97 -25.57
N LEU A 344 -7.44 -12.18 -26.58
CA LEU A 344 -7.32 -12.50 -28.00
C LEU A 344 -5.84 -12.50 -28.45
N THR A 345 -5.05 -11.51 -28.02
CA THR A 345 -3.59 -11.47 -28.30
C THR A 345 -2.89 -12.73 -27.78
N PHE A 346 -3.21 -13.19 -26.56
CA PHE A 346 -2.68 -14.44 -26.00
C PHE A 346 -3.18 -15.70 -26.74
N ALA A 347 -4.40 -15.69 -27.30
CA ALA A 347 -4.87 -16.79 -28.14
C ALA A 347 -4.07 -16.86 -29.45
N ASN A 348 -3.90 -15.72 -30.13
CA ASN A 348 -3.16 -15.61 -31.39
C ASN A 348 -1.67 -15.98 -31.22
N LEU A 349 -1.02 -15.52 -30.14
CA LEU A 349 0.37 -15.87 -29.83
C LEU A 349 0.54 -17.37 -29.46
N LYS A 350 -0.48 -18.01 -28.87
CA LYS A 350 -0.48 -19.47 -28.64
C LYS A 350 -0.72 -20.26 -29.93
N GLN A 351 -1.58 -19.77 -30.83
CA GLN A 351 -1.83 -20.34 -32.16
C GLN A 351 -0.59 -20.27 -33.06
N LEU A 352 0.14 -19.15 -33.04
CA LEU A 352 1.45 -18.98 -33.68
C LEU A 352 2.57 -19.80 -33.02
N GLY A 353 2.32 -20.43 -31.87
CA GLY A 353 3.31 -21.19 -31.09
C GLY A 353 4.38 -20.35 -30.39
N LEU A 354 4.29 -19.01 -30.45
CA LEU A 354 5.24 -18.08 -29.83
C LEU A 354 5.10 -18.03 -28.30
N LEU A 355 3.87 -18.23 -27.78
CA LEU A 355 3.58 -18.21 -26.34
C LEU A 355 2.82 -19.46 -25.91
N GLN A 356 3.56 -20.51 -25.55
CA GLN A 356 3.04 -21.84 -25.24
C GLN A 356 2.90 -22.08 -23.73
N GLU A 357 1.94 -22.93 -23.37
CA GLU A 357 1.77 -23.48 -22.02
C GLU A 357 2.25 -24.94 -22.06
N GLN A 358 3.28 -25.31 -21.29
CA GLN A 358 3.81 -26.67 -21.28
C GLN A 358 2.71 -27.68 -20.86
N GLN A 359 2.52 -28.71 -21.68
CA GLN A 359 1.60 -29.80 -21.37
C GLN A 359 2.26 -30.84 -20.46
N THR A 360 1.59 -31.16 -19.35
CA THR A 360 2.02 -32.19 -18.39
C THR A 360 1.70 -33.60 -18.90
N GLY A 361 2.41 -34.05 -19.94
CA GLY A 361 2.27 -35.42 -20.47
C GLY A 361 3.34 -35.87 -21.46
N GLU A 362 3.56 -35.11 -22.55
CA GLU A 362 4.21 -35.62 -23.77
C GLU A 362 5.70 -36.00 -23.68
N THR A 363 6.37 -35.78 -22.55
CA THR A 363 7.82 -36.04 -22.41
C THR A 363 8.20 -37.17 -21.45
N LEU A 364 7.23 -37.85 -20.82
CA LEU A 364 7.51 -39.01 -19.96
C LEU A 364 7.74 -40.30 -20.78
N THR A 365 6.94 -40.48 -21.84
CA THR A 365 6.84 -41.69 -22.66
C THR A 365 8.15 -42.14 -23.35
N VAL A 366 9.12 -41.25 -23.55
CA VAL A 366 10.36 -41.56 -24.29
C VAL A 366 11.47 -42.10 -23.38
N MET A 367 11.49 -41.77 -22.08
CA MET A 367 12.66 -41.99 -21.21
C MET A 367 12.45 -42.96 -20.04
N GLU A 368 11.21 -43.23 -19.64
CA GLU A 368 10.88 -44.22 -18.59
C GLU A 368 11.38 -45.63 -18.93
N SER A 369 11.44 -45.97 -20.23
CA SER A 369 11.82 -47.28 -20.78
C SER A 369 13.22 -47.81 -20.41
N LYS A 370 14.10 -46.97 -19.82
CA LYS A 370 15.47 -47.37 -19.43
C LYS A 370 15.84 -47.17 -17.96
N VAL A 371 15.01 -46.53 -17.14
CA VAL A 371 15.37 -46.20 -15.75
C VAL A 371 14.46 -46.87 -14.71
N GLY A 372 13.24 -47.27 -15.08
CA GLY A 372 12.24 -47.90 -14.19
C GLY A 372 12.57 -49.32 -13.67
N LYS A 373 13.83 -49.63 -13.35
CA LYS A 373 14.27 -50.93 -12.80
C LYS A 373 15.18 -50.87 -11.57
N LEU A 374 15.59 -49.70 -11.10
CA LEU A 374 16.29 -49.54 -9.81
C LEU A 374 15.88 -48.25 -9.11
N VAL A 375 15.27 -48.39 -7.91
CA VAL A 375 15.15 -47.47 -6.74
C VAL A 375 13.78 -47.69 -6.07
N ASN A 376 13.74 -47.73 -4.72
CA ASN A 376 12.51 -48.00 -3.95
C ASN A 376 11.75 -46.71 -3.52
N ASP A 377 10.43 -46.86 -3.34
CA ASP A 377 9.39 -45.81 -3.17
C ASP A 377 9.44 -44.90 -1.92
N LYS A 378 10.61 -44.59 -1.36
CA LYS A 378 10.71 -43.64 -0.21
C LYS A 378 11.69 -42.48 -0.37
N THR A 379 12.51 -42.46 -1.42
CA THR A 379 13.33 -41.28 -1.79
C THR A 379 12.77 -40.51 -2.98
N ALA A 380 11.84 -41.11 -3.74
CA ALA A 380 11.28 -40.55 -4.98
C ALA A 380 10.79 -39.10 -4.82
N GLY A 381 9.92 -38.82 -3.83
CA GLY A 381 9.27 -37.51 -3.68
C GLY A 381 10.20 -36.30 -3.50
N LYS A 382 11.44 -36.48 -3.00
CA LYS A 382 12.46 -35.40 -2.95
C LYS A 382 13.36 -35.34 -4.18
N LEU A 383 13.41 -36.43 -4.95
CA LEU A 383 14.09 -36.47 -6.24
C LEU A 383 13.20 -35.91 -7.35
N THR A 384 11.88 -36.06 -7.31
CA THR A 384 10.97 -35.56 -8.34
C THR A 384 11.09 -34.05 -8.56
N ASP A 385 11.19 -33.25 -7.49
CA ASP A 385 11.38 -31.80 -7.58
C ASP A 385 12.77 -31.42 -8.14
N ALA A 386 13.80 -32.21 -7.80
CA ALA A 386 15.13 -32.04 -8.37
C ALA A 386 15.20 -32.48 -9.85
N PHE A 387 14.42 -33.48 -10.26
CA PHE A 387 14.35 -33.97 -11.64
C PHE A 387 13.43 -33.13 -12.54
N SER A 388 12.42 -32.45 -11.99
CA SER A 388 11.69 -31.40 -12.73
C SER A 388 12.56 -30.15 -12.93
N SER A 389 13.47 -29.86 -12.00
CA SER A 389 14.55 -28.87 -12.16
C SER A 389 15.69 -29.34 -13.10
N LEU A 390 15.89 -30.66 -13.25
CA LEU A 390 16.82 -31.24 -14.24
C LEU A 390 16.19 -31.20 -15.65
N ALA A 391 16.03 -29.99 -16.16
CA ALA A 391 15.20 -29.64 -17.30
C ALA A 391 15.32 -30.60 -18.50
N LYS A 392 14.14 -30.93 -19.06
CA LYS A 392 14.01 -31.36 -20.46
C LYS A 392 14.78 -30.33 -21.30
N LYS A 393 15.83 -30.75 -22.00
CA LYS A 393 16.71 -29.81 -22.71
C LYS A 393 15.90 -28.95 -23.68
N SER A 394 15.90 -27.65 -23.46
CA SER A 394 15.35 -26.66 -24.39
C SER A 394 15.90 -26.90 -25.80
N ASN A 395 15.03 -26.80 -26.81
CA ASN A 395 15.42 -26.95 -28.21
C ASN A 395 16.34 -25.79 -28.60
N PHE A 396 15.99 -24.57 -28.20
CA PHE A 396 16.83 -23.39 -28.40
C PHE A 396 18.21 -23.55 -27.75
N ARG A 397 18.29 -24.10 -26.53
CA ARG A 397 19.55 -24.32 -25.82
C ARG A 397 20.40 -25.42 -26.45
N ALA A 398 19.77 -26.46 -27.00
CA ALA A 398 20.44 -27.52 -27.76
C ALA A 398 20.93 -27.03 -29.13
N LEU A 399 20.13 -26.21 -29.83
CA LEU A 399 20.51 -25.50 -31.07
C LEU A 399 21.69 -24.55 -30.81
N SER A 400 21.59 -23.69 -29.78
CA SER A 400 22.63 -22.75 -29.37
C SER A 400 23.97 -23.44 -29.11
N LYS A 401 23.97 -24.57 -28.38
CA LYS A 401 25.19 -25.35 -28.15
C LYS A 401 25.75 -26.05 -29.40
N LYS A 402 24.91 -26.43 -30.37
CA LYS A 402 25.33 -27.11 -31.61
C LYS A 402 25.84 -26.15 -32.69
N LEU A 403 25.20 -24.99 -32.81
CA LEU A 403 25.51 -23.97 -33.82
C LEU A 403 26.40 -22.84 -33.28
N ALA A 404 26.74 -22.86 -31.98
CA ALA A 404 27.43 -21.80 -31.27
C ALA A 404 26.74 -20.42 -31.41
N LEU A 405 25.42 -20.38 -31.20
CA LEU A 405 24.63 -19.15 -31.34
C LEU A 405 24.95 -18.12 -30.26
N VAL A 406 25.28 -18.58 -29.05
CA VAL A 406 25.72 -17.73 -27.93
C VAL A 406 27.24 -17.90 -27.79
N PRO A 407 28.03 -16.83 -27.98
CA PRO A 407 29.48 -16.84 -27.74
C PRO A 407 29.83 -17.24 -26.30
N LYS A 408 31.03 -17.77 -26.09
CA LYS A 408 31.44 -18.29 -24.77
C LYS A 408 31.68 -17.15 -23.79
N SER A 409 30.86 -17.08 -22.74
CA SER A 409 31.03 -16.20 -21.59
C SER A 409 32.43 -16.35 -20.96
N GLY A 410 33.32 -15.37 -21.19
CA GLY A 410 34.69 -15.40 -20.67
C GLY A 410 35.70 -14.53 -21.43
N GLU A 411 35.45 -14.19 -22.70
CA GLU A 411 36.23 -13.20 -23.45
C GLU A 411 35.49 -11.85 -23.55
N GLU A 412 36.23 -10.74 -23.46
CA GLU A 412 35.69 -9.38 -23.65
C GLU A 412 35.49 -9.10 -25.15
N TYR A 413 34.22 -9.08 -25.60
CA TYR A 413 33.87 -8.94 -27.02
C TYR A 413 34.04 -7.49 -27.49
N ASP A 414 35.09 -7.20 -28.27
CA ASP A 414 35.35 -5.86 -28.79
C ASP A 414 34.45 -5.52 -29.99
N LEU A 415 33.38 -4.78 -29.72
CA LEU A 415 32.40 -4.32 -30.71
C LEU A 415 32.96 -3.34 -31.76
N ARG A 416 34.22 -2.89 -31.62
CA ARG A 416 34.94 -2.09 -32.62
C ARG A 416 35.64 -2.96 -33.67
N VAL A 417 35.86 -4.25 -33.38
CA VAL A 417 36.50 -5.23 -34.26
C VAL A 417 35.70 -6.54 -34.19
N PRO A 418 34.48 -6.58 -34.77
CA PRO A 418 33.61 -7.74 -34.72
C PRO A 418 34.27 -8.97 -35.33
N ARG A 419 34.27 -10.08 -34.59
CA ARG A 419 34.93 -11.34 -34.98
C ARG A 419 34.01 -12.32 -35.71
N ASP A 420 32.70 -12.14 -35.54
CA ASP A 420 31.64 -13.01 -36.05
C ASP A 420 30.33 -12.19 -36.16
N MET A 421 29.26 -12.83 -36.62
CA MET A 421 27.94 -12.20 -36.76
C MET A 421 27.25 -11.82 -35.44
N ALA A 422 27.80 -12.13 -34.25
CA ALA A 422 27.13 -11.82 -32.96
C ALA A 422 27.09 -10.32 -32.65
N TYR A 423 27.92 -9.52 -33.34
CA TYR A 423 28.03 -8.08 -33.14
C TYR A 423 26.70 -7.31 -33.31
N VAL A 424 25.77 -7.84 -34.14
CA VAL A 424 24.45 -7.24 -34.36
C VAL A 424 23.57 -7.28 -33.11
N PHE A 425 23.84 -8.21 -32.18
CA PHE A 425 23.25 -8.29 -30.84
C PHE A 425 24.32 -8.16 -29.75
N SER A 426 25.22 -7.18 -29.89
CA SER A 426 26.24 -6.81 -28.88
C SER A 426 27.17 -7.96 -28.42
N GLY A 427 27.32 -9.03 -29.20
CA GLY A 427 28.11 -10.21 -28.84
C GLY A 427 27.37 -11.27 -28.02
N ALA A 428 26.08 -11.08 -27.70
CA ALA A 428 25.29 -12.04 -26.93
C ALA A 428 24.70 -13.18 -27.79
N TYR A 429 24.36 -12.90 -29.06
CA TYR A 429 23.64 -13.85 -29.92
C TYR A 429 23.95 -13.66 -31.41
N ILE A 430 24.20 -14.76 -32.12
CA ILE A 430 24.22 -14.85 -33.58
C ILE A 430 22.79 -15.22 -34.05
N PRO A 431 22.20 -14.49 -35.02
CA PRO A 431 20.89 -14.88 -35.57
C PRO A 431 20.91 -16.32 -36.09
N LEU A 432 20.05 -17.18 -35.53
CA LEU A 432 19.91 -18.59 -35.92
C LEU A 432 19.74 -18.76 -37.44
N SER A 433 18.94 -17.89 -38.05
CA SER A 433 18.73 -17.76 -39.48
C SER A 433 20.03 -17.63 -40.27
N CYS A 434 20.83 -16.61 -39.95
CA CYS A 434 22.13 -16.36 -40.56
C CYS A 434 23.12 -17.49 -40.27
N LYS A 435 23.10 -18.09 -39.08
CA LYS A 435 23.99 -19.21 -38.72
C LYS A 435 23.64 -20.49 -39.48
N LEU A 436 22.36 -20.77 -39.72
CA LEU A 436 21.95 -21.89 -40.58
C LEU A 436 22.44 -21.69 -42.02
N ILE A 437 22.27 -20.49 -42.57
CA ILE A 437 22.78 -20.14 -43.91
C ILE A 437 24.30 -20.33 -43.99
N GLU A 438 25.06 -19.81 -43.01
CA GLU A 438 26.50 -20.01 -42.89
C GLU A 438 26.86 -21.51 -42.87
N GLN A 439 26.23 -22.31 -42.01
CA GLN A 439 26.55 -23.72 -41.85
C GLN A 439 26.18 -24.58 -43.07
N VAL A 440 25.15 -24.22 -43.85
CA VAL A 440 24.79 -24.85 -45.13
C VAL A 440 25.70 -24.37 -46.27
N LEU A 441 26.12 -23.10 -46.27
CA LEU A 441 27.11 -22.60 -47.23
C LEU A 441 28.47 -23.28 -47.06
N GLU A 442 28.87 -23.60 -45.83
CA GLU A 442 30.10 -24.34 -45.51
C GLU A 442 30.08 -25.81 -45.93
N ARG A 443 28.93 -26.48 -45.81
CA ARG A 443 28.77 -27.92 -46.08
C ARG A 443 28.25 -28.23 -47.48
N ASP A 444 27.85 -27.19 -48.22
CA ASP A 444 27.14 -27.28 -49.50
C ASP A 444 25.79 -28.05 -49.40
N GLY A 445 25.23 -28.19 -48.20
CA GLY A 445 23.97 -28.89 -47.94
C GLY A 445 23.66 -29.06 -46.45
N TRP A 446 22.57 -29.78 -46.17
CA TRP A 446 22.06 -30.06 -44.81
C TRP A 446 22.76 -31.23 -44.11
N THR A 447 23.76 -31.85 -44.73
CA THR A 447 24.47 -33.04 -44.21
C THR A 447 25.21 -32.74 -42.91
N GLY A 448 24.92 -33.49 -41.84
CA GLY A 448 25.41 -33.22 -40.49
C GLY A 448 24.62 -32.15 -39.72
N LEU A 449 23.49 -31.67 -40.25
CA LEU A 449 22.55 -30.77 -39.58
C LEU A 449 21.19 -31.42 -39.29
N GLU A 450 21.04 -32.74 -39.47
CA GLU A 450 19.76 -33.47 -39.38
C GLU A 450 19.13 -33.43 -37.96
N GLU A 451 19.96 -33.29 -36.92
CA GLU A 451 19.46 -33.06 -35.56
C GLU A 451 19.05 -31.59 -35.32
N VAL A 452 19.64 -30.65 -36.05
CA VAL A 452 19.32 -29.22 -36.01
C VAL A 452 18.00 -28.94 -36.73
N THR A 453 17.84 -29.46 -37.94
CA THR A 453 16.60 -29.35 -38.73
C THR A 453 15.40 -30.01 -38.03
N ARG A 454 15.61 -31.18 -37.41
CA ARG A 454 14.58 -31.85 -36.59
C ARG A 454 14.12 -31.03 -35.39
N MET A 455 14.99 -30.24 -34.75
CA MET A 455 14.60 -29.30 -33.69
C MET A 455 13.88 -28.05 -34.21
N LEU A 456 13.88 -27.84 -35.53
CA LEU A 456 13.20 -26.78 -36.27
C LEU A 456 12.02 -27.34 -37.08
N ASN A 457 11.37 -28.37 -36.55
CA ASN A 457 10.19 -29.04 -37.09
C ASN A 457 10.38 -29.77 -38.44
N GLY A 458 11.63 -30.05 -38.86
CA GLY A 458 11.96 -31.10 -39.82
C GLY A 458 11.26 -31.01 -41.18
N GLN A 459 11.38 -29.85 -41.85
CA GLN A 459 10.89 -29.61 -43.21
C GLN A 459 12.00 -28.99 -44.07
N GLU A 460 13.22 -29.50 -43.95
CA GLU A 460 14.33 -29.17 -44.83
C GLU A 460 14.18 -29.80 -46.22
N PHE A 461 14.70 -29.12 -47.23
CA PHE A 461 14.93 -29.69 -48.56
C PHE A 461 16.19 -29.12 -49.19
N ALA A 462 16.80 -29.93 -50.06
CA ALA A 462 17.88 -29.53 -50.96
C ALA A 462 17.60 -30.13 -52.34
N VAL A 463 17.62 -29.30 -53.38
CA VAL A 463 17.41 -29.73 -54.77
C VAL A 463 18.50 -29.14 -55.65
N THR A 464 19.13 -29.97 -56.48
CA THR A 464 20.16 -29.57 -57.43
C THR A 464 19.58 -29.47 -58.84
N GLY A 465 19.87 -28.37 -59.54
CA GLY A 465 19.43 -28.15 -60.91
C GLY A 465 20.02 -29.19 -61.87
N GLY A 466 19.19 -29.77 -62.73
CA GLY A 466 19.55 -30.88 -63.60
C GLY A 466 20.54 -30.50 -64.70
N SER A 467 21.82 -30.82 -64.52
CA SER A 467 22.82 -30.83 -65.60
C SER A 467 23.92 -31.86 -65.31
N SER A 468 23.84 -33.02 -65.97
CA SER A 468 24.75 -34.15 -65.72
C SER A 468 26.08 -34.03 -66.46
N SER A 469 27.03 -33.27 -65.90
CA SER A 469 28.45 -33.30 -66.29
C SER A 469 29.36 -33.01 -65.10
N SER A 470 30.00 -34.05 -64.57
CA SER A 470 30.60 -34.07 -63.23
C SER A 470 32.04 -33.56 -63.12
N GLU A 471 32.74 -33.32 -64.23
CA GLU A 471 34.21 -33.25 -64.23
C GLU A 471 34.82 -31.84 -64.47
N ALA A 472 34.00 -30.83 -64.77
CA ALA A 472 34.48 -29.51 -65.22
C ALA A 472 34.34 -28.34 -64.23
N ARG A 473 33.73 -28.54 -63.04
CA ARG A 473 33.20 -27.42 -62.22
C ARG A 473 34.16 -26.78 -61.20
N ASN A 474 35.30 -27.38 -60.90
CA ASN A 474 36.15 -26.97 -59.75
C ASN A 474 36.97 -25.68 -59.93
N LYS A 475 36.97 -25.01 -61.11
CA LYS A 475 37.65 -23.71 -61.31
C LYS A 475 36.71 -22.48 -61.31
N THR A 476 35.38 -22.62 -61.24
CA THR A 476 34.43 -21.48 -61.44
C THR A 476 33.29 -21.34 -60.43
N ASP A 477 33.30 -22.08 -59.30
CA ASP A 477 32.27 -21.93 -58.25
C ASP A 477 32.51 -20.71 -57.32
N ALA A 478 33.64 -20.02 -57.47
CA ALA A 478 34.06 -18.89 -56.61
C ALA A 478 33.52 -17.51 -57.04
N GLN A 479 32.72 -17.42 -58.11
CA GLN A 479 32.16 -16.18 -58.66
C GLN A 479 30.65 -16.30 -58.90
N ARG A 480 29.85 -16.49 -57.85
CA ARG A 480 28.39 -16.68 -58.00
C ARG A 480 27.60 -16.03 -56.88
N ILE A 481 26.45 -15.44 -57.22
CA ILE A 481 25.56 -14.75 -56.29
C ILE A 481 24.69 -15.77 -55.53
N VAL A 482 24.42 -15.50 -54.26
CA VAL A 482 23.52 -16.28 -53.40
C VAL A 482 22.27 -15.44 -53.11
N LEU A 483 21.10 -15.92 -53.53
CA LEU A 483 19.82 -15.26 -53.28
C LEU A 483 19.28 -15.72 -51.92
N VAL A 484 19.49 -14.93 -50.88
CA VAL A 484 18.82 -15.17 -49.60
C VAL A 484 17.47 -14.46 -49.62
N MET A 485 16.45 -15.14 -50.14
CA MET A 485 15.06 -14.72 -50.05
C MET A 485 14.55 -14.89 -48.61
N PHE A 486 13.46 -14.22 -48.27
CA PHE A 486 12.92 -14.16 -46.92
C PHE A 486 11.38 -14.13 -46.98
N LEU A 487 10.73 -15.20 -46.48
CA LEU A 487 9.27 -15.40 -46.40
C LEU A 487 8.72 -14.98 -45.02
N GLY A 488 8.18 -13.77 -44.96
CA GLY A 488 7.64 -13.09 -43.76
C GLY A 488 8.13 -11.63 -43.65
N GLY A 489 9.32 -11.35 -44.17
CA GLY A 489 10.08 -10.09 -44.14
C GLY A 489 11.56 -10.40 -43.87
N CYS A 490 12.46 -9.45 -43.66
CA CYS A 490 13.86 -9.73 -43.26
C CYS A 490 14.41 -8.66 -42.31
N THR A 491 14.95 -9.01 -41.14
CA THR A 491 15.32 -7.98 -40.15
C THR A 491 16.63 -7.28 -40.49
N PHE A 492 16.76 -6.00 -40.15
CA PHE A 492 18.00 -5.24 -40.37
C PHE A 492 19.23 -5.85 -39.65
N SER A 493 19.04 -6.56 -38.54
CA SER A 493 20.11 -7.31 -37.87
C SER A 493 20.57 -8.52 -38.70
N GLU A 494 19.65 -9.27 -39.30
CA GLU A 494 19.98 -10.40 -40.18
C GLU A 494 20.59 -9.94 -41.50
N ILE A 495 20.07 -8.85 -42.09
CA ILE A 495 20.67 -8.18 -43.26
C ILE A 495 22.11 -7.77 -42.95
N SER A 496 22.36 -7.14 -41.80
CA SER A 496 23.71 -6.73 -41.38
C SER A 496 24.64 -7.92 -41.16
N ALA A 497 24.15 -8.99 -40.55
CA ALA A 497 24.88 -10.24 -40.35
C ALA A 497 25.23 -10.94 -41.69
N LEU A 498 24.29 -11.02 -42.63
CA LEU A 498 24.52 -11.59 -43.97
C LEU A 498 25.48 -10.74 -44.81
N ARG A 499 25.41 -9.40 -44.70
CA ARG A 499 26.39 -8.49 -45.30
C ARG A 499 27.80 -8.64 -44.70
N PHE A 500 27.90 -8.91 -43.40
CA PHE A 500 29.18 -9.26 -42.74
C PHE A 500 29.73 -10.58 -43.29
N LEU A 501 28.90 -11.64 -43.33
CA LEU A 501 29.27 -12.95 -43.88
C LEU A 501 29.69 -12.85 -45.36
N GLY A 502 29.02 -12.01 -46.15
CA GLY A 502 29.38 -11.71 -47.54
C GLY A 502 30.79 -11.12 -47.67
N LYS A 503 31.11 -10.06 -46.91
CA LYS A 503 32.43 -9.41 -46.90
C LYS A 503 33.56 -10.33 -46.44
N GLU A 504 33.30 -11.21 -45.47
CA GLU A 504 34.27 -12.21 -45.02
C GLU A 504 34.56 -13.23 -46.13
N ARG A 505 33.51 -13.78 -46.77
CA ARG A 505 33.63 -14.73 -47.88
C ARG A 505 34.31 -14.09 -49.11
N GLU A 506 34.00 -12.83 -49.43
CA GLU A 506 34.67 -12.05 -50.48
C GLU A 506 36.18 -11.92 -50.20
N SER A 507 36.55 -11.59 -48.96
CA SER A 507 37.96 -11.43 -48.55
C SER A 507 38.73 -12.74 -48.67
N VAL A 508 38.13 -13.87 -48.26
CA VAL A 508 38.71 -15.21 -48.41
C VAL A 508 38.78 -15.64 -49.88
N ALA A 509 37.76 -15.33 -50.69
CA ALA A 509 37.75 -15.60 -52.13
C ALA A 509 38.83 -14.81 -52.86
N CYS A 510 39.03 -13.52 -52.51
CA CYS A 510 40.11 -12.69 -53.04
C CYS A 510 41.50 -13.24 -52.70
N LEU A 511 41.71 -13.69 -51.45
CA LEU A 511 42.96 -14.33 -51.03
C LEU A 511 43.21 -15.63 -51.81
N ASN A 512 42.19 -16.48 -51.97
CA ASN A 512 42.29 -17.70 -52.76
C ASN A 512 42.54 -17.42 -54.25
N LYS A 513 41.88 -16.42 -54.85
CA LYS A 513 42.13 -15.97 -56.23
C LYS A 513 43.58 -15.51 -56.42
N ALA A 514 44.12 -14.76 -55.47
CA ALA A 514 45.52 -14.34 -55.47
C ALA A 514 46.50 -15.52 -55.33
N LEU A 515 46.22 -16.49 -54.46
CA LEU A 515 47.03 -17.70 -54.29
C LEU A 515 46.98 -18.62 -55.52
N CYS A 516 45.82 -18.74 -56.18
CA CYS A 516 45.69 -19.46 -57.44
C CYS A 516 46.47 -18.77 -58.57
N HIS A 517 46.33 -17.45 -58.73
CA HIS A 517 47.07 -16.69 -59.74
C HIS A 517 48.59 -16.77 -59.51
N LEU A 518 49.05 -16.70 -58.25
CA LEU A 518 50.45 -16.94 -57.90
C LEU A 518 50.91 -18.36 -58.26
N LYS A 519 50.06 -19.38 -58.05
CA LYS A 519 50.36 -20.76 -58.45
C LYS A 519 50.45 -20.90 -59.98
N ASP A 520 49.49 -20.36 -60.73
CA ASP A 520 49.47 -20.41 -62.19
C ASP A 520 50.75 -19.72 -62.75
N ILE A 521 51.14 -18.54 -62.22
CA ILE A 521 52.41 -17.86 -62.53
C ILE A 521 53.64 -18.73 -62.18
N TRP A 522 53.63 -19.45 -61.06
CA TRP A 522 54.73 -20.36 -60.69
C TRP A 522 54.80 -21.63 -61.55
N GLU A 523 53.73 -21.98 -62.25
CA GLU A 523 53.70 -23.04 -63.25
C GLU A 523 54.23 -22.56 -64.60
N GLU A 524 53.83 -21.38 -65.07
CA GLU A 524 54.39 -20.76 -66.29
C GLU A 524 55.91 -20.49 -66.19
N ILE A 525 56.39 -20.06 -65.02
CA ILE A 525 57.82 -19.78 -64.78
C ILE A 525 58.61 -21.06 -64.41
N GLY A 526 57.94 -22.22 -64.25
CA GLY A 526 58.61 -23.50 -63.99
C GLY A 526 59.28 -23.62 -62.62
N ILE A 527 58.77 -22.94 -61.59
CA ILE A 527 59.39 -22.87 -60.26
C ILE A 527 59.21 -24.20 -59.50
N PRO A 528 60.28 -24.79 -58.92
CA PRO A 528 60.21 -26.03 -58.14
C PRO A 528 59.27 -25.96 -56.93
N GLU A 529 58.62 -27.08 -56.60
CA GLU A 529 57.57 -27.13 -55.58
C GLU A 529 58.04 -26.76 -54.17
N ASP A 530 59.29 -27.08 -53.82
CA ASP A 530 59.93 -26.67 -52.56
C ASP A 530 59.91 -25.13 -52.37
N GLN A 531 60.24 -24.39 -53.43
CA GLN A 531 60.23 -22.92 -53.42
C GLN A 531 58.80 -22.36 -53.41
N ARG A 532 57.83 -23.07 -54.02
CA ARG A 532 56.40 -22.70 -53.92
C ARG A 532 55.92 -22.84 -52.48
N LEU A 533 56.32 -23.91 -51.79
CA LEU A 533 56.00 -24.16 -50.40
C LEU A 533 56.63 -23.10 -49.48
N GLU A 534 57.91 -22.76 -49.69
CA GLU A 534 58.61 -21.70 -48.96
C GLU A 534 57.93 -20.34 -49.14
N ARG A 535 57.65 -19.92 -50.39
CA ARG A 535 56.94 -18.65 -50.68
C ARG A 535 55.52 -18.63 -50.10
N THR A 536 54.81 -19.75 -50.16
CA THR A 536 53.47 -19.89 -49.53
C THR A 536 53.56 -19.80 -48.02
N ASN A 537 54.64 -20.30 -47.40
CA ASN A 537 54.89 -20.17 -45.98
C ASN A 537 55.29 -18.74 -45.59
N VAL A 538 56.02 -17.99 -46.42
CA VAL A 538 56.26 -16.55 -46.21
C VAL A 538 54.94 -15.77 -46.24
N VAL A 539 54.06 -16.01 -47.22
CA VAL A 539 52.73 -15.37 -47.26
C VAL A 539 51.88 -15.74 -46.03
N LYS A 540 51.85 -17.03 -45.64
CA LYS A 540 51.19 -17.49 -44.41
C LYS A 540 51.81 -16.91 -43.13
N ASN A 541 53.10 -16.59 -43.15
CA ASN A 541 53.80 -15.98 -42.02
C ASN A 541 53.48 -14.49 -41.94
N HIS A 542 53.52 -13.70 -43.01
CA HIS A 542 53.09 -12.29 -42.97
C HIS A 542 51.63 -12.14 -42.50
N ILE A 543 50.72 -13.00 -42.97
CA ILE A 543 49.32 -13.05 -42.51
C ILE A 543 49.19 -13.42 -41.00
N LYS A 544 50.22 -14.04 -40.40
CA LYS A 544 50.32 -14.29 -38.95
C LYS A 544 51.09 -13.17 -38.23
N GLU A 545 52.10 -12.58 -38.84
CA GLU A 545 52.98 -11.57 -38.25
C GLU A 545 52.25 -10.24 -38.04
N GLU A 546 51.28 -9.89 -38.90
CA GLU A 546 50.28 -8.83 -38.62
C GLU A 546 49.47 -9.09 -37.32
N ARG A 547 49.41 -10.34 -36.85
CA ARG A 547 48.77 -10.74 -35.57
C ARG A 547 49.78 -10.99 -34.43
N SER A 548 51.09 -11.00 -34.69
CA SER A 548 52.09 -11.49 -33.72
C SER A 548 53.49 -10.86 -33.81
N SER A 549 53.62 -9.58 -34.11
CA SER A 549 54.91 -8.85 -34.08
C SER A 549 55.01 -7.87 -32.90
N SER A 550 55.82 -8.21 -31.90
CA SER A 550 56.10 -7.39 -30.71
C SER A 550 56.92 -6.15 -31.06
N THR A 551 56.23 -5.03 -31.31
CA THR A 551 56.82 -3.76 -31.77
C THR A 551 56.65 -2.65 -30.73
N MET A 552 57.01 -1.41 -31.06
CA MET A 552 56.67 -0.23 -30.24
C MET A 552 55.15 -0.09 -30.02
N LEU A 553 54.33 -0.64 -30.92
CA LEU A 553 52.87 -0.77 -30.74
C LEU A 553 52.52 -1.76 -29.61
N MET A 554 53.34 -2.77 -29.33
CA MET A 554 53.14 -3.63 -28.17
C MET A 554 53.56 -2.93 -26.88
N GLN A 555 54.60 -2.08 -26.88
CA GLN A 555 54.87 -1.22 -25.71
C GLN A 555 53.78 -0.14 -25.50
N GLU A 556 53.24 0.45 -26.56
CA GLU A 556 52.06 1.33 -26.44
C GLU A 556 50.87 0.56 -25.90
N LYS A 557 50.57 -0.63 -26.45
CA LYS A 557 49.50 -1.50 -25.99
C LYS A 557 49.70 -1.95 -24.54
N ASP A 558 50.89 -2.34 -24.11
CA ASP A 558 51.16 -2.80 -22.75
C ASP A 558 51.06 -1.63 -21.75
N LEU A 559 51.63 -0.47 -22.08
CA LEU A 559 51.46 0.76 -21.29
C LEU A 559 49.99 1.20 -21.24
N ARG A 560 49.26 1.08 -22.35
CA ARG A 560 47.85 1.43 -22.47
C ARG A 560 46.95 0.45 -21.74
N THR A 561 47.19 -0.86 -21.84
CA THR A 561 46.47 -1.89 -21.07
C THR A 561 46.78 -1.73 -19.59
N HIS A 562 48.02 -1.38 -19.21
CA HIS A 562 48.35 -1.05 -17.83
C HIS A 562 47.65 0.23 -17.35
N VAL A 563 47.55 1.27 -18.18
CA VAL A 563 46.77 2.49 -17.90
C VAL A 563 45.26 2.19 -17.85
N GLU A 564 44.73 1.35 -18.72
CA GLU A 564 43.32 0.94 -18.74
C GLU A 564 42.98 0.07 -17.52
N VAL A 565 43.90 -0.80 -17.06
CA VAL A 565 43.81 -1.52 -15.77
C VAL A 565 43.89 -0.56 -14.59
N MET A 566 44.85 0.38 -14.56
CA MET A 566 44.98 1.37 -13.48
C MET A 566 43.79 2.34 -13.44
N LEU A 567 43.17 2.65 -14.59
CA LEU A 567 41.91 3.40 -14.67
C LEU A 567 40.71 2.55 -14.23
N LYS A 568 40.69 1.24 -14.54
CA LYS A 568 39.67 0.30 -14.07
C LYS A 568 39.74 0.17 -12.54
N GLU A 569 40.92 -0.02 -11.98
CA GLU A 569 41.15 0.01 -10.52
C GLU A 569 40.78 1.35 -9.90
N LYS A 570 41.21 2.48 -10.48
CA LYS A 570 40.80 3.82 -10.01
C LYS A 570 39.28 3.96 -9.99
N ASN A 571 38.60 3.59 -11.07
CA ASN A 571 37.15 3.70 -11.18
C ASN A 571 36.45 2.76 -10.19
N GLN A 572 36.92 1.53 -10.01
CA GLN A 572 36.42 0.59 -9.00
C GLN A 572 36.62 1.14 -7.57
N ARG A 573 37.78 1.72 -7.24
CA ARG A 573 38.05 2.33 -5.93
C ARG A 573 37.21 3.58 -5.69
N MET A 574 36.96 4.40 -6.71
CA MET A 574 36.07 5.57 -6.62
C MET A 574 34.59 5.16 -6.54
N GLN A 575 34.16 4.10 -7.22
CA GLN A 575 32.82 3.52 -7.11
C GLN A 575 32.60 2.90 -5.73
N ALA A 576 33.59 2.16 -5.22
CA ALA A 576 33.57 1.63 -3.86
C ALA A 576 33.52 2.76 -2.82
N LEU A 577 34.32 3.82 -2.97
CA LEU A 577 34.24 5.00 -2.12
C LEU A 577 32.84 5.63 -2.16
N LYS A 578 32.28 5.85 -3.36
CA LYS A 578 30.94 6.43 -3.50
C LYS A 578 29.86 5.56 -2.82
N ALA A 579 29.86 4.25 -3.05
CA ALA A 579 28.90 3.33 -2.44
C ALA A 579 29.03 3.27 -0.91
N LEU A 580 30.27 3.31 -0.39
CA LEU A 580 30.52 3.38 1.06
C LEU A 580 30.09 4.74 1.65
N THR A 581 30.29 5.85 0.94
CA THR A 581 29.80 7.18 1.38
C THR A 581 28.27 7.28 1.31
N GLU A 582 27.61 6.66 0.34
CA GLU A 582 26.14 6.58 0.30
C GLU A 582 25.61 5.73 1.47
N GLN A 583 26.20 4.54 1.72
CA GLN A 583 25.86 3.70 2.87
C GLN A 583 26.18 4.38 4.22
N GLU A 584 27.26 5.16 4.30
CA GLU A 584 27.57 5.96 5.48
C GLU A 584 26.51 7.04 5.71
N GLN A 585 26.13 7.79 4.66
CA GLN A 585 25.15 8.88 4.79
C GLN A 585 23.82 8.35 5.37
N ASP A 586 23.30 7.24 4.83
CA ASP A 586 22.09 6.59 5.34
C ASP A 586 22.20 6.17 6.82
N LEU A 587 23.38 5.69 7.25
CA LEU A 587 23.65 5.33 8.65
C LEU A 587 23.84 6.56 9.55
N CYS A 588 24.48 7.60 9.04
CA CYS A 588 24.74 8.86 9.75
C CYS A 588 23.46 9.65 10.00
N ASP A 589 22.56 9.72 9.03
CA ASP A 589 21.27 10.38 9.19
C ASP A 589 20.40 9.64 10.24
N LEU A 590 20.36 8.30 10.19
CA LEU A 590 19.61 7.49 11.15
C LEU A 590 20.19 7.50 12.58
N LEU A 591 21.52 7.56 12.73
CA LEU A 591 22.21 7.58 14.03
C LEU A 591 22.49 9.00 14.57
N CYS A 592 22.24 10.02 13.74
CA CYS A 592 22.64 11.41 13.90
C CYS A 592 24.15 11.59 14.20
N SER A 593 25.01 10.86 13.49
CA SER A 593 26.48 10.96 13.59
C SER A 593 27.08 11.81 12.46
N GLN A 594 28.29 12.36 12.66
CA GLN A 594 29.00 13.11 11.62
C GLN A 594 29.69 12.14 10.62
N PRO A 595 29.54 12.33 9.30
CA PRO A 595 30.20 11.50 8.29
C PRO A 595 31.74 11.58 8.29
N PHE A 596 32.40 10.49 7.88
CA PHE A 596 33.85 10.35 7.83
C PHE A 596 34.46 11.06 6.60
N SER A 597 35.13 12.20 6.83
CA SER A 597 35.63 13.05 5.75
C SER A 597 36.85 12.48 5.00
N ILE A 598 36.61 11.65 3.98
CA ILE A 598 37.61 11.38 2.92
C ILE A 598 37.53 12.49 1.86
N CYS A 599 38.67 13.01 1.41
CA CYS A 599 38.70 14.07 0.41
C CYS A 599 38.20 13.57 -0.97
N ALA A 600 36.98 13.96 -1.35
CA ALA A 600 36.26 13.47 -2.53
C ALA A 600 36.99 13.62 -3.88
N ASN A 601 38.02 14.46 -3.96
CA ASN A 601 38.83 14.67 -5.16
C ASN A 601 40.09 13.77 -5.23
N SER A 602 40.31 12.90 -4.24
CA SER A 602 41.47 12.00 -4.14
C SER A 602 41.08 10.54 -4.32
N VAL A 603 41.94 9.76 -5.00
CA VAL A 603 41.73 8.31 -5.16
C VAL A 603 42.19 7.60 -3.88
N PRO A 604 41.33 6.83 -3.19
CA PRO A 604 41.70 6.23 -1.92
C PRO A 604 42.66 5.04 -2.08
N SER A 605 43.47 4.82 -1.06
CA SER A 605 44.24 3.58 -0.91
C SER A 605 43.31 2.41 -0.54
N LEU A 606 43.78 1.17 -0.73
CA LEU A 606 43.03 -0.01 -0.30
C LEU A 606 42.84 -0.04 1.23
N GLU A 607 43.85 0.42 1.98
CA GLU A 607 43.80 0.59 3.44
C GLU A 607 42.75 1.64 3.86
N GLN A 608 42.63 2.76 3.16
CA GLN A 608 41.58 3.76 3.42
C GLN A 608 40.18 3.21 3.16
N LEU A 609 39.98 2.44 2.09
CA LEU A 609 38.70 1.77 1.82
C LEU A 609 38.38 0.70 2.87
N GLU A 610 39.36 -0.04 3.34
CA GLU A 610 39.14 -1.09 4.35
C GLU A 610 38.88 -0.51 5.75
N ASN A 611 39.60 0.55 6.14
CA ASN A 611 39.30 1.31 7.35
C ASN A 611 37.90 1.94 7.30
N PHE A 612 37.46 2.39 6.12
CA PHE A 612 36.12 2.95 5.94
C PHE A 612 35.02 1.87 6.02
N ARG A 613 35.25 0.67 5.45
CA ARG A 613 34.39 -0.50 5.66
C ARG A 613 34.30 -0.90 7.14
N GLN A 614 35.41 -0.87 7.86
CA GLN A 614 35.42 -1.14 9.30
C GLN A 614 34.61 -0.08 10.07
N HIS A 615 34.71 1.21 9.70
CA HIS A 615 33.87 2.26 10.28
C HIS A 615 32.37 2.01 10.05
N ILE A 616 31.96 1.71 8.81
CA ILE A 616 30.57 1.39 8.45
C ILE A 616 30.08 0.11 9.15
N SER A 617 30.95 -0.89 9.34
CA SER A 617 30.65 -2.07 10.14
C SER A 617 30.38 -1.72 11.62
N CYS A 618 31.20 -0.85 12.21
CA CYS A 618 30.96 -0.34 13.57
C CYS A 618 29.67 0.49 13.68
N LEU A 619 29.36 1.35 12.68
CA LEU A 619 28.08 2.09 12.63
C LEU A 619 26.89 1.14 12.50
N THR A 620 27.01 0.08 11.70
CA THR A 620 25.96 -0.95 11.53
C THR A 620 25.72 -1.70 12.84
N ALA A 621 26.79 -2.12 13.53
CA ALA A 621 26.67 -2.76 14.84
C ALA A 621 26.07 -1.82 15.92
N GLU A 622 26.39 -0.51 15.88
CA GLU A 622 25.77 0.48 16.78
C GLU A 622 24.30 0.73 16.43
N LYS A 623 23.91 0.72 15.15
CA LYS A 623 22.49 0.71 14.72
C LYS A 623 21.76 -0.50 15.28
N GLU A 624 22.28 -1.71 15.11
CA GLU A 624 21.68 -2.93 15.67
C GLU A 624 21.57 -2.84 17.19
N ARG A 625 22.62 -2.36 17.88
CA ARG A 625 22.60 -2.17 19.34
C ARG A 625 21.52 -1.19 19.80
N ARG A 626 21.41 -0.01 19.17
CA ARG A 626 20.40 1.01 19.49
C ARG A 626 18.99 0.57 19.12
N HIS A 627 18.80 -0.14 18.01
CA HIS A 627 17.49 -0.66 17.62
C HIS A 627 17.01 -1.72 18.63
N ASN A 628 17.88 -2.63 19.08
CA ASN A 628 17.54 -3.58 20.15
C ASN A 628 17.23 -2.89 21.49
N GLU A 629 17.96 -1.82 21.83
CA GLU A 629 17.69 -0.97 23.00
C GLU A 629 16.32 -0.28 22.88
N PHE A 630 16.03 0.35 21.72
CA PHE A 630 14.74 0.97 21.38
C PHE A 630 13.57 -0.01 21.49
N VAL A 631 13.63 -1.16 20.80
CA VAL A 631 12.57 -2.18 20.81
C VAL A 631 12.31 -2.70 22.22
N THR A 632 13.35 -2.82 23.04
CA THR A 632 13.22 -3.22 24.45
C THR A 632 12.56 -2.13 25.29
N LEU A 633 12.90 -0.85 25.08
CA LEU A 633 12.29 0.29 25.77
C LEU A 633 10.83 0.51 25.33
N LYS A 634 10.52 0.48 24.03
CA LYS A 634 9.16 0.57 23.45
C LYS A 634 8.23 -0.46 24.09
N LYS A 635 8.66 -1.73 24.18
CA LYS A 635 7.88 -2.81 24.82
C LYS A 635 7.61 -2.56 26.31
N LYS A 636 8.58 -2.01 27.06
CA LYS A 636 8.35 -1.62 28.46
C LYS A 636 7.43 -0.41 28.62
N ILE A 637 7.58 0.60 27.75
CA ILE A 637 6.77 1.82 27.74
C ILE A 637 5.30 1.47 27.50
N ILE A 638 5.01 0.67 26.45
CA ILE A 638 3.66 0.18 26.15
C ILE A 638 3.06 -0.54 27.37
N LEU A 639 3.78 -1.50 27.97
CA LEU A 639 3.29 -2.21 29.17
C LEU A 639 3.04 -1.28 30.37
N CYS A 640 3.84 -0.22 30.55
CA CYS A 640 3.61 0.74 31.62
C CYS A 640 2.44 1.70 31.34
N MET A 641 2.20 2.05 30.08
CA MET A 641 1.05 2.84 29.65
C MET A 641 -0.25 2.03 29.75
N ASP A 642 -0.22 0.76 29.34
CA ASP A 642 -1.32 -0.20 29.50
C ASP A 642 -1.66 -0.42 30.98
N ASP A 643 -0.67 -0.54 31.88
CA ASP A 643 -0.91 -0.68 33.33
C ASP A 643 -1.47 0.61 33.97
N LEU A 644 -1.15 1.79 33.42
CA LEU A 644 -1.66 3.09 33.86
C LEU A 644 -3.01 3.49 33.21
N ASP A 645 -3.51 2.70 32.26
CA ASP A 645 -4.66 3.03 31.40
C ASP A 645 -4.47 4.39 30.66
N GLN A 646 -3.23 4.72 30.24
CA GLN A 646 -2.86 5.99 29.59
C GLN A 646 -2.63 5.82 28.08
N LEU A 647 -3.17 6.73 27.27
CA LEU A 647 -2.87 6.83 25.83
C LEU A 647 -1.66 7.75 25.57
N PRO A 648 -0.99 7.65 24.42
CA PRO A 648 0.08 8.58 24.03
C PRO A 648 -0.49 9.97 23.74
N GLU A 649 -0.05 10.98 24.48
CA GLU A 649 -0.55 12.36 24.38
C GLU A 649 0.42 13.29 23.64
N THR A 650 1.72 13.23 23.97
CA THR A 650 2.75 14.03 23.27
C THR A 650 3.00 13.51 21.85
N SER A 651 3.70 14.28 21.01
CA SER A 651 4.15 13.76 19.71
C SER A 651 5.13 12.61 19.93
N PHE A 652 6.17 12.82 20.74
CA PHE A 652 7.19 11.80 21.03
C PHE A 652 6.60 10.46 21.54
N GLU A 653 5.56 10.49 22.38
CA GLU A 653 4.85 9.26 22.78
C GLU A 653 4.13 8.57 21.60
N LYS A 654 3.55 9.32 20.67
CA LYS A 654 2.89 8.78 19.47
C LYS A 654 3.92 8.24 18.48
N ASP A 655 5.00 8.98 18.25
CA ASP A 655 6.11 8.57 17.38
C ASP A 655 6.73 7.26 17.90
N VAL A 656 6.93 7.14 19.23
CA VAL A 656 7.43 5.91 19.87
C VAL A 656 6.42 4.75 19.82
N VAL A 657 5.14 4.98 20.12
CA VAL A 657 4.14 3.89 20.29
C VAL A 657 3.48 3.48 18.98
N CYS A 658 3.16 4.43 18.10
CA CYS A 658 2.28 4.23 16.94
C CYS A 658 3.00 4.11 15.59
N GLU A 659 4.24 4.60 15.45
CA GLU A 659 5.02 4.45 14.20
C GLU A 659 5.81 3.13 14.15
N ASP A 660 6.24 2.76 12.94
CA ASP A 660 6.96 1.52 12.65
C ASP A 660 8.37 1.50 13.26
N GLU A 661 8.83 0.32 13.70
CA GLU A 661 10.12 0.20 14.43
C GLU A 661 11.36 0.54 13.57
N GLU A 662 11.19 0.71 12.25
CA GLU A 662 12.23 1.10 11.28
C GLU A 662 12.27 2.61 10.98
N SER A 663 11.20 3.38 11.28
CA SER A 663 11.13 4.83 10.99
C SER A 663 11.72 5.72 12.10
N PHE A 664 11.82 5.20 13.32
CA PHE A 664 12.26 5.97 14.49
C PHE A 664 13.76 6.30 14.44
N CYS A 665 14.09 7.60 14.52
CA CYS A 665 15.49 8.07 14.48
C CYS A 665 16.28 7.63 15.72
N LEU A 666 17.34 6.84 15.53
CA LEU A 666 18.14 6.21 16.59
C LEU A 666 19.26 7.12 17.12
N SER A 667 18.96 8.41 17.30
CA SER A 667 19.89 9.36 17.93
C SER A 667 20.10 9.04 19.41
N THR A 668 21.23 9.44 19.99
CA THR A 668 21.47 9.28 21.44
C THR A 668 20.45 10.05 22.28
N GLU A 669 20.08 11.27 21.83
CA GLU A 669 19.10 12.13 22.49
C GLU A 669 17.70 11.50 22.51
N ASN A 670 17.30 10.81 21.44
CA ASN A 670 16.03 10.07 21.39
C ASN A 670 16.04 8.84 22.29
N ILE A 671 17.14 8.07 22.29
CA ILE A 671 17.31 6.89 23.14
C ILE A 671 17.34 7.25 24.63
N ASP A 672 17.92 8.40 24.99
CA ASP A 672 17.93 8.88 26.38
C ASP A 672 16.58 9.53 26.76
N SER A 673 15.91 10.21 25.83
CA SER A 673 14.52 10.68 26.02
C SER A 673 13.53 9.52 26.25
N LEU A 674 13.72 8.38 25.57
CA LEU A 674 13.00 7.13 25.81
C LEU A 674 13.22 6.58 27.23
N LYS A 675 14.47 6.62 27.74
CA LYS A 675 14.77 6.21 29.12
C LYS A 675 14.12 7.14 30.14
N VAL A 676 14.13 8.45 29.88
CA VAL A 676 13.44 9.45 30.72
C VAL A 676 11.93 9.22 30.72
N LEU A 677 11.31 8.97 29.56
CA LEU A 677 9.88 8.64 29.45
C LEU A 677 9.54 7.35 30.22
N LEU A 678 10.32 6.28 30.03
CA LEU A 678 10.13 5.03 30.77
C LEU A 678 10.25 5.25 32.29
N HIS A 679 11.28 5.97 32.75
CA HIS A 679 11.46 6.27 34.18
C HIS A 679 10.29 7.10 34.74
N GLN A 680 9.74 8.05 33.99
CA GLN A 680 8.55 8.79 34.39
C GLN A 680 7.32 7.88 34.51
N LEU A 681 7.11 6.96 33.58
CA LEU A 681 6.00 6.00 33.61
C LEU A 681 6.15 4.96 34.74
N GLU A 682 7.35 4.40 34.93
CA GLU A 682 7.67 3.49 36.03
C GLU A 682 7.50 4.19 37.40
N SER A 683 7.90 5.47 37.51
CA SER A 683 7.71 6.29 38.72
C SER A 683 6.22 6.56 39.00
N ARG A 684 5.43 6.95 37.99
CA ARG A 684 3.97 7.10 38.12
C ARG A 684 3.31 5.79 38.54
N LYS A 685 3.68 4.67 37.93
CA LYS A 685 3.18 3.33 38.25
C LYS A 685 3.48 2.91 39.69
N ALA A 686 4.70 3.16 40.18
CA ALA A 686 5.08 2.90 41.56
C ALA A 686 4.27 3.77 42.55
N GLU A 687 4.06 5.05 42.23
CA GLU A 687 3.22 5.95 43.04
C GLU A 687 1.75 5.51 43.05
N CYS A 688 1.18 5.11 41.91
CA CYS A 688 -0.17 4.55 41.83
C CYS A 688 -0.32 3.28 42.67
N GLN A 689 0.68 2.40 42.68
CA GLN A 689 0.70 1.20 43.52
C GLN A 689 0.78 1.56 45.02
N ARG A 690 1.63 2.53 45.39
CA ARG A 690 1.77 3.04 46.77
C ARG A 690 0.48 3.64 47.30
N VAL A 691 -0.20 4.48 46.52
CA VAL A 691 -1.49 5.08 46.86
C VAL A 691 -2.57 4.00 47.02
N CYS A 692 -2.68 3.06 46.06
CA CYS A 692 -3.59 1.92 46.17
C CYS A 692 -3.34 1.10 47.45
N GLY A 693 -2.08 0.87 47.82
CA GLY A 693 -1.69 0.20 49.07
C GLY A 693 -2.25 0.92 50.30
N SER A 694 -2.00 2.22 50.43
CA SER A 694 -2.49 3.02 51.57
C SER A 694 -4.02 3.07 51.68
N TYR A 695 -4.76 3.05 50.56
CA TYR A 695 -6.22 2.93 50.59
C TYR A 695 -6.68 1.54 51.04
N ARG A 696 -5.99 0.46 50.64
CA ARG A 696 -6.33 -0.91 51.07
C ARG A 696 -6.12 -1.11 52.57
N GLU A 697 -5.01 -0.60 53.11
CA GLU A 697 -4.72 -0.60 54.55
C GLU A 697 -5.82 0.16 55.32
N LYS A 698 -6.20 1.36 54.85
CA LYS A 698 -7.27 2.16 55.46
C LYS A 698 -8.66 1.50 55.35
N ILE A 699 -8.96 0.83 54.25
CA ILE A 699 -10.19 0.04 54.09
C ILE A 699 -10.21 -1.13 55.07
N GLN A 700 -9.09 -1.84 55.25
CA GLN A 700 -8.98 -2.94 56.21
C GLN A 700 -9.20 -2.46 57.65
N GLU A 701 -8.57 -1.35 58.07
CA GLU A 701 -8.81 -0.74 59.40
C GLU A 701 -10.30 -0.40 59.60
N LEU A 702 -10.93 0.24 58.61
CA LEU A 702 -12.34 0.63 58.69
C LEU A 702 -13.30 -0.57 58.64
N TRP A 703 -12.99 -1.62 57.88
CA TRP A 703 -13.74 -2.87 57.85
C TRP A 703 -13.72 -3.60 59.20
N GLU A 704 -12.59 -3.55 59.92
CA GLU A 704 -12.48 -4.10 61.27
C GLU A 704 -13.21 -3.22 62.29
N ARG A 705 -12.94 -1.90 62.31
CA ARG A 705 -13.56 -0.95 63.27
C ARG A 705 -15.08 -0.83 63.11
N LEU A 706 -15.61 -0.92 61.88
CA LEU A 706 -17.05 -0.83 61.59
C LEU A 706 -17.75 -2.20 61.50
N GLN A 707 -17.02 -3.31 61.67
CA GLN A 707 -17.53 -4.69 61.61
C GLN A 707 -18.29 -5.01 60.31
N ILE A 708 -17.78 -4.54 59.17
CA ILE A 708 -18.45 -4.68 57.86
C ILE A 708 -18.62 -6.17 57.49
N PRO A 709 -19.82 -6.64 57.08
CA PRO A 709 -20.08 -8.04 56.73
C PRO A 709 -19.22 -8.53 55.56
N GLN A 710 -18.95 -9.84 55.52
CA GLN A 710 -18.12 -10.44 54.46
C GLN A 710 -18.70 -10.21 53.05
N GLU A 711 -20.03 -10.22 52.92
CA GLU A 711 -20.74 -9.97 51.65
C GLU A 711 -20.41 -8.60 51.03
N GLU A 712 -20.21 -7.56 51.86
CA GLU A 712 -19.74 -6.24 51.39
C GLU A 712 -18.24 -6.23 51.06
N ARG A 713 -17.42 -7.02 51.78
CA ARG A 713 -15.98 -7.14 51.52
C ARG A 713 -15.70 -7.83 50.19
N ASP A 714 -16.43 -8.91 49.92
CA ASP A 714 -16.31 -9.70 48.70
C ASP A 714 -16.65 -8.87 47.45
N ALA A 715 -17.59 -7.93 47.55
CA ALA A 715 -17.96 -7.01 46.47
C ALA A 715 -16.84 -6.03 46.07
N VAL A 716 -15.87 -5.75 46.94
CA VAL A 716 -14.72 -4.85 46.68
C VAL A 716 -13.42 -5.63 46.41
N PHE A 717 -13.41 -6.95 46.61
CA PHE A 717 -12.22 -7.81 46.61
C PHE A 717 -11.36 -7.71 45.34
N GLU A 718 -11.96 -7.53 44.15
CA GLU A 718 -11.24 -7.36 42.88
C GLU A 718 -10.29 -6.14 42.95
N HIS A 719 -10.78 -5.01 43.45
CA HIS A 719 -10.01 -3.76 43.58
C HIS A 719 -8.96 -3.83 44.70
N MET A 720 -9.15 -4.69 45.71
CA MET A 720 -8.17 -4.96 46.77
C MET A 720 -6.91 -5.70 46.28
N THR A 721 -6.93 -6.27 45.07
CA THR A 721 -5.76 -6.97 44.48
C THR A 721 -5.13 -6.16 43.34
N LEU A 722 -5.88 -5.82 42.29
CA LEU A 722 -5.38 -5.21 41.04
C LEU A 722 -5.12 -3.69 41.17
N THR A 723 -4.03 -3.17 40.61
CA THR A 723 -3.53 -1.77 40.82
C THR A 723 -3.70 -0.83 39.61
N LYS A 724 -4.73 -1.03 38.78
CA LYS A 724 -5.12 -0.14 37.67
C LYS A 724 -5.81 1.15 38.13
N LYS A 725 -5.90 2.16 37.27
CA LYS A 725 -6.49 3.48 37.59
C LYS A 725 -7.93 3.38 38.10
N ARG A 726 -8.78 2.61 37.41
CA ARG A 726 -10.18 2.31 37.82
C ARG A 726 -10.28 1.76 39.25
N ASN A 727 -9.27 1.01 39.69
CA ASN A 727 -9.26 0.41 41.03
C ASN A 727 -8.83 1.43 42.08
N MET A 728 -7.92 2.36 41.77
CA MET A 728 -7.61 3.48 42.65
C MET A 728 -8.85 4.33 42.92
N GLU A 729 -9.62 4.64 41.86
CA GLU A 729 -10.87 5.41 41.95
C GLU A 729 -11.93 4.66 42.78
N ALA A 730 -12.07 3.34 42.60
CA ALA A 730 -12.97 2.50 43.40
C ALA A 730 -12.54 2.39 44.88
N LEU A 731 -11.24 2.22 45.16
CA LEU A 731 -10.71 2.20 46.53
C LEU A 731 -10.90 3.55 47.22
N GLN A 732 -10.68 4.67 46.53
CA GLN A 732 -10.91 6.01 47.07
C GLN A 732 -12.40 6.24 47.38
N ALA A 733 -13.31 5.76 46.52
CA ALA A 733 -14.74 5.82 46.76
C ALA A 733 -15.17 4.99 47.98
N GLU A 734 -14.61 3.78 48.16
CA GLU A 734 -14.90 2.92 49.33
C GLU A 734 -14.34 3.51 50.63
N VAL A 735 -13.11 4.06 50.63
CA VAL A 735 -12.58 4.82 51.78
C VAL A 735 -13.56 5.93 52.18
N LYS A 736 -14.04 6.71 51.20
CA LYS A 736 -14.98 7.81 51.46
C LYS A 736 -16.32 7.30 52.01
N ARG A 737 -16.88 6.22 51.45
CA ARG A 737 -18.11 5.57 51.94
C ARG A 737 -17.97 5.11 53.39
N LEU A 738 -16.85 4.47 53.73
CA LEU A 738 -16.59 3.96 55.07
C LEU A 738 -16.35 5.09 56.09
N GLU A 739 -15.70 6.19 55.69
CA GLU A 739 -15.56 7.37 56.56
C GLU A 739 -16.90 8.10 56.79
N GLU A 740 -17.73 8.24 55.77
CA GLU A 740 -19.11 8.74 55.90
C GLU A 740 -19.96 7.84 56.81
N LEU A 741 -19.83 6.52 56.68
CA LEU A 741 -20.51 5.54 57.54
C LEU A 741 -20.02 5.62 59.00
N LYS A 742 -18.72 5.82 59.23
CA LYS A 742 -18.15 6.06 60.57
C LYS A 742 -18.76 7.32 61.21
N ILE A 743 -18.77 8.44 60.49
CA ILE A 743 -19.35 9.71 60.97
C ILE A 743 -20.84 9.53 61.28
N LYS A 744 -21.59 8.89 60.38
CA LYS A 744 -23.03 8.62 60.58
C LYS A 744 -23.30 7.71 61.78
N ASN A 745 -22.44 6.74 62.07
CA ASN A 745 -22.56 5.91 63.27
C ASN A 745 -22.28 6.73 64.55
N MET A 746 -21.25 7.59 64.55
CA MET A 746 -20.98 8.50 65.67
C MET A 746 -22.13 9.49 65.88
N GLN A 747 -22.73 10.02 64.81
CA GLN A 747 -23.94 10.85 64.87
C GLN A 747 -25.10 10.11 65.55
N ASN A 748 -25.44 8.91 65.09
CA ASN A 748 -26.56 8.13 65.63
C ASN A 748 -26.42 7.90 67.15
N VAL A 749 -25.20 7.61 67.63
CA VAL A 749 -24.91 7.40 69.05
C VAL A 749 -24.91 8.72 69.82
N THR A 750 -24.26 9.77 69.31
CA THR A 750 -24.24 11.10 69.94
C THR A 750 -25.66 11.66 70.08
N GLU A 751 -26.50 11.52 69.07
CA GLU A 751 -27.92 11.90 69.12
C GLU A 751 -28.73 11.09 70.14
N ALA A 752 -28.43 9.79 70.32
CA ALA A 752 -29.07 8.98 71.35
C ALA A 752 -28.67 9.46 72.75
N ILE A 753 -27.39 9.78 72.96
CA ILE A 753 -26.88 10.34 74.21
C ILE A 753 -27.46 11.74 74.48
N ARG A 754 -27.59 12.61 73.46
CA ARG A 754 -28.28 13.91 73.57
C ARG A 754 -29.73 13.75 74.07
N LYS A 755 -30.45 12.72 73.58
CA LYS A 755 -31.82 12.40 74.02
C LYS A 755 -31.85 11.92 75.48
N GLU A 756 -30.84 11.17 75.95
CA GLU A 756 -30.69 10.83 77.37
C GLU A 756 -30.35 12.04 78.25
N ILE A 757 -29.39 12.87 77.83
CA ILE A 757 -28.99 14.12 78.51
C ILE A 757 -30.21 15.04 78.71
N ALA A 758 -31.04 15.22 77.68
CA ALA A 758 -32.26 16.01 77.78
C ALA A 758 -33.23 15.47 78.83
N VAL A 759 -33.43 14.15 78.90
CA VAL A 759 -34.28 13.50 79.93
C VAL A 759 -33.71 13.69 81.34
N PHE A 760 -32.39 13.71 81.52
CA PHE A 760 -31.78 14.00 82.83
C PHE A 760 -31.80 15.48 83.19
N TRP A 761 -31.67 16.40 82.23
CA TRP A 761 -31.90 17.84 82.43
C TRP A 761 -33.33 18.14 82.88
N ASP A 762 -34.34 17.47 82.30
CA ASP A 762 -35.74 17.61 82.72
C ASP A 762 -35.95 17.07 84.15
N LYS A 763 -35.43 15.87 84.46
CA LYS A 763 -35.50 15.29 85.82
C LYS A 763 -34.79 16.11 86.90
N CYS A 764 -33.71 16.79 86.53
CA CYS A 764 -32.94 17.66 87.43
C CYS A 764 -33.41 19.12 87.42
N PHE A 765 -34.51 19.44 86.70
CA PHE A 765 -35.09 20.78 86.56
C PHE A 765 -34.10 21.87 86.08
N TYR A 766 -33.16 21.50 85.19
CA TYR A 766 -32.16 22.42 84.63
C TYR A 766 -32.83 23.54 83.83
N SER A 767 -32.48 24.79 84.13
CA SER A 767 -32.93 25.99 83.41
C SER A 767 -32.38 26.04 81.99
N ALA A 768 -32.94 26.92 81.15
CA ALA A 768 -32.47 27.13 79.77
C ALA A 768 -30.97 27.47 79.72
N ASP A 769 -30.52 28.38 80.58
CA ASP A 769 -29.12 28.82 80.66
C ASP A 769 -28.18 27.67 81.09
N GLN A 770 -28.63 26.82 82.01
CA GLN A 770 -27.87 25.64 82.46
C GLN A 770 -27.73 24.58 81.36
N ARG A 771 -28.70 24.46 80.45
CA ARG A 771 -28.61 23.58 79.28
C ARG A 771 -27.70 24.18 78.21
N GLN A 772 -27.79 25.49 77.96
CA GLN A 772 -26.91 26.21 77.04
C GLN A 772 -25.43 26.23 77.48
N ALA A 773 -25.15 26.08 78.78
CA ALA A 773 -23.78 25.99 79.29
C ALA A 773 -23.00 24.76 78.75
N PHE A 774 -23.68 23.66 78.39
CA PHE A 774 -23.06 22.53 77.70
C PHE A 774 -23.08 22.75 76.18
N VAL A 775 -22.26 23.71 75.72
CA VAL A 775 -22.12 24.10 74.31
C VAL A 775 -22.00 22.92 73.32
N PRO A 776 -21.25 21.83 73.61
CA PRO A 776 -21.16 20.67 72.72
C PRO A 776 -22.50 20.00 72.36
N TYR A 777 -23.58 20.24 73.12
CA TYR A 777 -24.92 19.74 72.79
C TYR A 777 -25.45 20.26 71.44
N TYR A 778 -25.00 21.44 71.01
CA TYR A 778 -25.47 22.15 69.81
C TYR A 778 -24.48 22.07 68.63
N ASP A 779 -23.44 21.26 68.76
CA ASP A 779 -22.43 21.03 67.73
C ASP A 779 -22.91 19.96 66.72
N ASP A 780 -22.69 20.14 65.43
CA ASP A 780 -23.05 19.17 64.39
C ASP A 780 -21.80 18.53 63.74
N ASP A 781 -20.57 18.90 64.15
CA ASP A 781 -19.32 18.30 63.68
C ASP A 781 -19.01 16.98 64.43
N PHE A 782 -19.74 15.92 64.07
CA PHE A 782 -19.69 14.60 64.73
C PHE A 782 -18.30 13.94 64.67
N SER A 783 -17.53 14.10 65.75
CA SER A 783 -16.20 13.54 65.96
C SER A 783 -16.15 12.53 67.12
N GLU A 784 -15.07 11.75 67.18
CA GLU A 784 -14.81 10.78 68.26
C GLU A 784 -14.59 11.51 69.61
N GLU A 785 -14.06 12.74 69.59
CA GLU A 785 -13.95 13.65 70.73
C GLU A 785 -15.34 14.16 71.17
N LEU A 786 -16.17 14.64 70.24
CA LEU A 786 -17.53 15.11 70.54
C LEU A 786 -18.38 14.02 71.19
N LEU A 787 -18.30 12.78 70.70
CA LEU A 787 -18.97 11.62 71.30
C LEU A 787 -18.49 11.39 72.74
N SER A 788 -17.17 11.42 72.98
CA SER A 788 -16.60 11.22 74.32
C SER A 788 -17.04 12.28 75.34
N LEU A 789 -17.21 13.54 74.91
CA LEU A 789 -17.73 14.63 75.73
C LEU A 789 -19.21 14.40 76.10
N HIS A 790 -20.01 13.85 75.18
CA HIS A 790 -21.42 13.52 75.45
C HIS A 790 -21.56 12.34 76.41
N ASP A 791 -20.76 11.27 76.24
CA ASP A 791 -20.76 10.16 77.19
C ASP A 791 -20.33 10.60 78.60
N ALA A 792 -19.29 11.44 78.70
CA ALA A 792 -18.82 11.99 79.96
C ALA A 792 -19.90 12.85 80.66
N GLU A 793 -20.58 13.74 79.94
CA GLU A 793 -21.65 14.57 80.49
C GLU A 793 -22.90 13.75 80.86
N ASN A 794 -23.26 12.73 80.06
CA ASN A 794 -24.34 11.80 80.36
C ASN A 794 -24.06 11.00 81.65
N VAL A 795 -22.84 10.50 81.84
CA VAL A 795 -22.40 9.84 83.08
C VAL A 795 -22.43 10.84 84.26
N ARG A 796 -21.94 12.07 84.08
CA ARG A 796 -21.95 13.11 85.12
C ARG A 796 -23.37 13.46 85.56
N LEU A 797 -24.31 13.61 84.62
CA LEU A 797 -25.71 13.91 84.89
C LEU A 797 -26.46 12.74 85.53
N LYS A 798 -26.19 11.50 85.10
CA LYS A 798 -26.73 10.28 85.73
C LYS A 798 -26.29 10.15 87.18
N GLN A 799 -25.00 10.35 87.46
CA GLN A 799 -24.48 10.33 88.83
C GLN A 799 -25.10 11.44 89.67
N TYR A 800 -25.08 12.69 89.18
CA TYR A 800 -25.66 13.84 89.86
C TYR A 800 -27.17 13.69 90.16
N TYR A 801 -27.92 13.00 89.28
CA TYR A 801 -29.33 12.68 89.53
C TYR A 801 -29.48 11.63 90.65
N GLU A 802 -28.73 10.52 90.61
CA GLU A 802 -28.85 9.46 91.62
C GLU A 802 -28.36 9.91 93.00
N ASP A 803 -27.29 10.74 93.07
CA ASP A 803 -26.78 11.33 94.32
C ASP A 803 -27.81 12.22 95.03
N HIS A 804 -28.67 12.91 94.27
CA HIS A 804 -29.65 13.88 94.77
C HIS A 804 -31.11 13.43 94.56
N LYS A 805 -31.31 12.13 94.33
CA LYS A 805 -32.56 11.55 93.87
C LYS A 805 -33.75 11.80 94.77
N GLU A 806 -33.58 11.65 96.09
CA GLU A 806 -34.67 11.89 97.06
C GLU A 806 -35.17 13.34 97.04
N LEU A 807 -34.29 14.30 96.73
CA LEU A 807 -34.62 15.71 96.62
C LEU A 807 -35.41 15.98 95.33
N PHE A 808 -34.95 15.48 94.17
CA PHE A 808 -35.67 15.65 92.89
C PHE A 808 -37.01 14.91 92.87
N GLU A 809 -37.07 13.66 93.35
CA GLU A 809 -38.34 12.92 93.48
C GLU A 809 -39.28 13.60 94.50
N GLY A 810 -38.74 14.21 95.56
CA GLY A 810 -39.51 15.00 96.51
C GLY A 810 -40.12 16.26 95.88
N VAL A 811 -39.34 17.00 95.07
CA VAL A 811 -39.79 18.19 94.32
C VAL A 811 -40.90 17.82 93.33
N HIS A 812 -40.69 16.78 92.51
CA HIS A 812 -41.70 16.28 91.57
C HIS A 812 -43.00 15.90 92.28
N LYS A 813 -42.88 15.17 93.39
CA LYS A 813 -44.01 14.73 94.22
C LYS A 813 -44.74 15.90 94.89
N TRP A 814 -44.05 16.99 95.22
CA TRP A 814 -44.72 18.22 95.67
C TRP A 814 -45.50 18.85 94.53
N GLU A 815 -44.93 18.96 93.33
CA GLU A 815 -45.61 19.55 92.18
C GLU A 815 -46.86 18.73 91.77
N GLU A 816 -46.76 17.40 91.74
CA GLU A 816 -47.92 16.51 91.53
C GLU A 816 -48.99 16.69 92.62
N SER A 817 -48.58 16.78 93.89
CA SER A 817 -49.48 16.98 95.02
C SER A 817 -50.17 18.35 94.98
N TRP A 818 -49.45 19.39 94.54
CA TRP A 818 -49.96 20.75 94.38
C TRP A 818 -50.93 20.84 93.19
N ARG A 819 -50.56 20.25 92.05
CA ARG A 819 -51.41 20.14 90.85
C ARG A 819 -52.72 19.40 91.15
N LEU A 820 -52.64 18.26 91.85
CA LEU A 820 -53.81 17.50 92.28
C LEU A 820 -54.66 18.26 93.32
N PHE A 821 -54.03 19.04 94.21
CA PHE A 821 -54.74 19.92 95.13
C PHE A 821 -55.52 21.02 94.39
N LEU A 822 -54.89 21.70 93.41
CA LEU A 822 -55.56 22.70 92.57
C LEU A 822 -56.69 22.09 91.73
N GLU A 823 -56.51 20.89 91.19
CA GLU A 823 -57.59 20.15 90.52
C GLU A 823 -58.78 19.87 91.45
N LEU A 824 -58.54 19.48 92.71
CA LEU A 824 -59.59 19.24 93.70
C LEU A 824 -60.26 20.53 94.17
N GLU A 825 -59.53 21.65 94.21
CA GLU A 825 -60.08 22.98 94.46
C GLU A 825 -61.02 23.43 93.32
N GLU A 826 -60.62 23.26 92.05
CA GLU A 826 -61.44 23.63 90.90
C GLU A 826 -62.69 22.75 90.81
N LYS A 827 -62.54 21.43 90.99
CA LYS A 827 -63.67 20.49 91.09
C LYS A 827 -64.60 20.82 92.26
N ALA A 828 -64.13 21.51 93.30
CA ALA A 828 -64.96 21.97 94.42
C ALA A 828 -65.73 23.28 94.15
N LYS A 829 -65.44 24.01 93.05
CA LYS A 829 -66.19 25.20 92.63
C LYS A 829 -67.47 24.88 91.84
N ASP A 830 -67.51 23.71 91.18
CA ASP A 830 -68.62 23.29 90.31
C ASP A 830 -69.96 23.12 91.08
N PRO A 831 -71.02 23.89 90.75
CA PRO A 831 -72.34 23.71 91.35
C PRO A 831 -72.98 22.34 91.08
N SER A 832 -72.61 21.67 89.98
CA SER A 832 -73.16 20.36 89.59
C SER A 832 -72.70 19.21 90.49
N ARG A 833 -71.57 19.40 91.20
CA ARG A 833 -70.89 18.42 92.08
C ARG A 833 -71.84 17.72 93.07
N PHE A 834 -72.90 18.42 93.52
CA PHE A 834 -73.87 17.90 94.49
C PHE A 834 -74.87 16.86 93.94
N THR A 835 -74.97 16.67 92.63
CA THR A 835 -75.89 15.66 92.04
C THR A 835 -75.39 14.21 92.21
N ASN A 836 -74.09 14.02 92.46
CA ASN A 836 -73.43 12.72 92.51
C ASN A 836 -73.65 11.97 93.85
N ARG A 837 -74.80 11.29 93.98
CA ARG A 837 -75.08 10.30 95.05
C ARG A 837 -74.12 9.09 94.97
N GLY A 838 -72.92 9.21 95.54
CA GLY A 838 -71.94 8.11 95.51
C GLY A 838 -70.81 8.15 96.54
N GLY A 839 -70.79 9.10 97.49
CA GLY A 839 -69.74 9.20 98.51
C GLY A 839 -68.36 9.65 98.00
N ASN A 840 -68.17 9.81 96.70
CA ASN A 840 -66.92 10.36 96.12
C ASN A 840 -66.65 11.78 96.63
N LEU A 841 -67.67 12.61 96.85
CA LEU A 841 -67.55 13.91 97.51
C LEU A 841 -66.75 13.84 98.82
N LEU A 842 -66.97 12.81 99.63
CA LEU A 842 -66.26 12.59 100.90
C LEU A 842 -64.84 12.01 100.69
N LYS A 843 -64.59 11.29 99.59
CA LYS A 843 -63.24 10.86 99.21
C LYS A 843 -62.40 12.03 98.71
N GLU A 844 -62.95 12.84 97.82
CA GLU A 844 -62.34 14.08 97.32
C GLU A 844 -62.03 15.03 98.47
N GLU A 845 -62.99 15.29 99.36
CA GLU A 845 -62.80 16.17 100.51
C GLU A 845 -61.80 15.59 101.53
N LYS A 846 -61.78 14.26 101.71
CA LYS A 846 -60.73 13.59 102.50
C LYS A 846 -59.36 13.72 101.83
N GLN A 847 -59.23 13.46 100.53
CA GLN A 847 -57.97 13.59 99.79
C GLN A 847 -57.45 15.02 99.82
N ARG A 848 -58.34 16.01 99.64
CA ARG A 848 -58.05 17.44 99.82
C ARG A 848 -57.60 17.75 101.25
N ALA A 849 -58.30 17.25 102.27
CA ALA A 849 -57.90 17.46 103.67
C ALA A 849 -56.60 16.74 104.06
N ASP A 850 -56.28 15.61 103.42
CA ASP A 850 -55.04 14.87 103.61
C ASP A 850 -53.87 15.53 102.84
N LEU A 851 -54.13 16.13 101.67
CA LEU A 851 -53.19 16.97 100.92
C LEU A 851 -52.90 18.30 101.64
N ILE A 852 -53.91 19.00 102.17
CA ILE A 852 -53.72 20.23 102.99
C ILE A 852 -52.87 19.94 104.25
N LYS A 853 -52.91 18.70 104.77
CA LYS A 853 -52.05 18.24 105.89
C LYS A 853 -50.73 17.60 105.43
N GLY A 854 -50.59 17.33 104.15
CA GLY A 854 -49.47 16.60 103.54
C GLY A 854 -48.46 17.55 102.89
N LEU A 855 -48.94 18.51 102.11
CA LEU A 855 -48.14 19.54 101.44
C LEU A 855 -47.24 20.28 102.44
N PRO A 856 -47.71 20.88 103.56
CA PRO A 856 -46.83 21.52 104.55
C PRO A 856 -45.83 20.58 105.25
N LYS A 857 -46.05 19.26 105.25
CA LYS A 857 -45.10 18.28 105.78
C LYS A 857 -44.02 17.94 104.75
N LEU A 858 -44.41 17.82 103.48
CA LEU A 858 -43.51 17.60 102.37
C LEU A 858 -42.64 18.85 102.14
N GLU A 859 -43.23 20.05 102.21
CA GLU A 859 -42.54 21.34 102.21
C GLU A 859 -41.56 21.46 103.37
N LYS A 860 -41.94 21.03 104.59
CA LYS A 860 -40.99 21.03 105.73
C LYS A 860 -39.85 20.02 105.56
N LYS A 861 -40.10 18.85 104.96
CA LYS A 861 -39.05 17.86 104.63
C LYS A 861 -38.11 18.44 103.58
N LEU A 862 -38.65 18.84 102.43
CA LEU A 862 -37.93 19.45 101.32
C LEU A 862 -37.16 20.69 101.74
N LYS A 863 -37.73 21.55 102.59
CA LYS A 863 -37.01 22.72 103.09
C LYS A 863 -35.75 22.32 103.87
N ALA A 864 -35.82 21.31 104.74
CA ALA A 864 -34.65 20.85 105.48
C ALA A 864 -33.60 20.18 104.56
N GLU A 865 -34.07 19.44 103.54
CA GLU A 865 -33.21 18.76 102.57
C GLU A 865 -32.54 19.73 101.61
N ILE A 866 -33.25 20.81 101.21
CA ILE A 866 -32.69 21.95 100.48
C ILE A 866 -31.71 22.73 101.36
N GLU A 867 -32.08 23.10 102.59
CA GLU A 867 -31.17 23.84 103.50
C GLU A 867 -29.89 23.05 103.80
N GLN A 868 -29.95 21.71 103.87
CA GLN A 868 -28.77 20.85 103.96
C GLN A 868 -27.97 20.84 102.64
N TRP A 869 -28.63 20.63 101.49
CA TRP A 869 -27.98 20.60 100.18
C TRP A 869 -27.28 21.93 99.83
N GLU A 870 -27.89 23.08 100.13
CA GLU A 870 -27.30 24.40 99.90
C GLU A 870 -26.04 24.62 100.77
N GLN A 871 -25.97 24.01 101.96
CA GLN A 871 -24.77 24.00 102.81
C GLN A 871 -23.67 23.06 102.27
N GLU A 872 -24.04 21.87 101.79
CA GLU A 872 -23.10 20.87 101.27
C GLU A 872 -22.51 21.26 99.91
N GLN A 873 -23.32 21.81 99.00
CA GLN A 873 -22.89 22.23 97.66
C GLN A 873 -22.46 23.70 97.58
N ASN A 874 -22.67 24.49 98.64
CA ASN A 874 -22.36 25.93 98.74
C ASN A 874 -22.91 26.76 97.54
N ARG A 875 -24.13 26.41 97.11
CA ARG A 875 -24.87 26.98 95.96
C ARG A 875 -26.37 26.93 96.25
N GLU A 876 -27.13 27.83 95.64
CA GLU A 876 -28.58 27.93 95.84
C GLU A 876 -29.35 26.88 95.03
N PHE A 877 -30.41 26.28 95.59
CA PHE A 877 -31.21 25.25 94.94
C PHE A 877 -32.29 25.87 94.03
N LEU A 878 -31.98 25.92 92.74
CA LEU A 878 -32.84 26.49 91.70
C LEU A 878 -33.56 25.39 90.92
N VAL A 879 -34.89 25.51 90.82
CA VAL A 879 -35.76 24.68 89.98
C VAL A 879 -36.25 25.57 88.83
N ASN A 880 -35.92 25.21 87.59
CA ASN A 880 -36.19 26.03 86.40
C ASN A 880 -35.69 27.49 86.48
N GLY A 881 -34.67 27.75 87.31
CA GLY A 881 -34.08 29.08 87.53
C GLY A 881 -34.66 29.89 88.70
N GLN A 882 -35.68 29.41 89.40
CA GLN A 882 -36.21 30.06 90.62
C GLN A 882 -35.90 29.21 91.87
N LYS A 883 -35.66 29.85 93.02
CA LYS A 883 -35.58 29.15 94.32
C LYS A 883 -36.88 28.40 94.60
N PHE A 884 -36.80 27.07 94.74
CA PHE A 884 -38.00 26.23 94.85
C PHE A 884 -38.92 26.64 96.01
N MET A 885 -38.37 26.87 97.21
CA MET A 885 -39.17 27.29 98.38
C MET A 885 -39.80 28.69 98.23
N GLN A 886 -39.25 29.54 97.37
CA GLN A 886 -39.85 30.83 97.03
C GLN A 886 -41.04 30.62 96.09
N PHE A 887 -40.86 29.84 95.00
CA PHE A 887 -41.96 29.44 94.12
C PHE A 887 -43.13 28.78 94.88
N VAL A 888 -42.84 27.85 95.80
CA VAL A 888 -43.84 27.25 96.71
C VAL A 888 -44.60 28.32 97.50
N THR A 889 -43.91 29.34 98.00
CA THR A 889 -44.52 30.45 98.76
C THR A 889 -45.39 31.33 97.85
N ASP A 890 -44.91 31.65 96.65
CA ASP A 890 -45.61 32.45 95.63
C ASP A 890 -46.87 31.73 95.14
N GLN A 891 -46.84 30.40 95.01
CA GLN A 891 -47.99 29.55 94.70
C GLN A 891 -49.04 29.59 95.82
N TRP A 892 -48.62 29.41 97.07
CA TRP A 892 -49.52 29.54 98.25
C TRP A 892 -50.05 30.97 98.44
N GLU A 893 -49.28 32.00 98.08
CA GLU A 893 -49.72 33.41 98.06
C GLU A 893 -50.78 33.63 96.98
N SER A 894 -50.50 33.23 95.74
CA SER A 894 -51.42 33.33 94.60
C SER A 894 -52.75 32.63 94.90
N TYR A 895 -52.70 31.43 95.48
CA TYR A 895 -53.88 30.69 95.93
C TYR A 895 -54.65 31.43 97.06
N ARG A 896 -53.95 32.03 98.04
CA ARG A 896 -54.58 32.84 99.10
C ARG A 896 -55.25 34.10 98.52
N GLN A 897 -54.60 34.78 97.58
CA GLN A 897 -55.17 35.94 96.88
C GLN A 897 -56.38 35.54 96.02
N GLU A 898 -56.33 34.40 95.32
CA GLU A 898 -57.47 33.82 94.58
C GLU A 898 -58.66 33.55 95.50
N LYS A 899 -58.44 32.94 96.67
CA LYS A 899 -59.52 32.66 97.65
C LYS A 899 -60.06 33.92 98.33
N GLU A 900 -59.24 34.92 98.57
CA GLU A 900 -59.73 36.21 99.07
C GLU A 900 -60.53 36.95 97.99
N ARG A 901 -60.14 36.84 96.70
CA ARG A 901 -60.92 37.34 95.55
C ARG A 901 -62.26 36.62 95.41
N GLU A 902 -62.29 35.28 95.49
CA GLU A 902 -63.52 34.49 95.54
C GLU A 902 -64.42 34.94 96.71
N LYS A 903 -63.84 35.21 97.88
CA LYS A 903 -64.56 35.65 99.09
C LYS A 903 -65.14 37.06 98.93
N GLN A 904 -64.39 38.00 98.37
CA GLN A 904 -64.87 39.34 98.01
C GLN A 904 -65.97 39.28 96.96
N GLU A 905 -65.83 38.45 95.92
CA GLU A 905 -66.84 38.29 94.88
C GLU A 905 -68.14 37.67 95.45
N ARG A 906 -68.03 36.69 96.35
CA ARG A 906 -69.18 36.13 97.10
C ARG A 906 -69.82 37.16 98.05
N GLN A 907 -69.05 38.07 98.66
CA GLN A 907 -69.59 39.18 99.44
C GLN A 907 -70.29 40.21 98.54
N LEU A 908 -69.72 40.56 97.38
CA LEU A 908 -70.33 41.47 96.41
C LEU A 908 -71.65 40.90 95.86
N LYS A 909 -71.66 39.60 95.52
CA LYS A 909 -72.87 38.87 95.11
C LYS A 909 -73.93 38.86 96.23
N LYS A 910 -73.54 38.63 97.49
CA LYS A 910 -74.46 38.77 98.63
C LYS A 910 -74.99 40.20 98.82
N SER A 911 -74.14 41.21 98.67
CA SER A 911 -74.55 42.62 98.79
C SER A 911 -75.60 42.95 97.73
N LYS A 912 -75.34 42.61 96.46
CA LYS A 912 -76.30 42.78 95.36
C LYS A 912 -77.59 41.98 95.58
N GLN A 913 -77.50 40.73 96.05
CA GLN A 913 -78.68 39.93 96.41
C GLN A 913 -79.53 40.63 97.49
N THR A 914 -78.90 41.20 98.52
CA THR A 914 -79.62 41.92 99.60
C THR A 914 -80.22 43.25 99.09
N GLU A 915 -79.55 43.91 98.15
CA GLU A 915 -80.00 45.13 97.48
C GLU A 915 -81.20 44.84 96.54
N GLU A 916 -81.18 43.75 95.79
CA GLU A 916 -82.29 43.24 94.98
C GLU A 916 -83.49 42.80 95.86
N ASP A 917 -83.24 42.06 96.95
CA ASP A 917 -84.27 41.64 97.92
C ASP A 917 -84.96 42.84 98.59
N MET A 918 -84.24 43.95 98.79
CA MET A 918 -84.80 45.21 99.31
C MET A 918 -85.68 45.96 98.30
N VAL A 919 -85.49 45.77 97.00
CA VAL A 919 -86.27 46.46 95.95
C VAL A 919 -87.52 45.68 95.55
N TYR A 920 -87.46 44.33 95.52
CA TYR A 920 -88.55 43.50 94.98
C TYR A 920 -89.35 42.69 96.01
N GLY A 921 -88.86 42.54 97.24
CA GLY A 921 -89.58 41.87 98.33
C GLY A 921 -89.45 40.34 98.33
N THR A 922 -89.29 39.76 99.52
CA THR A 922 -88.85 38.37 99.70
C THR A 922 -89.98 37.33 99.62
N VAL A 923 -89.86 36.37 98.70
CA VAL A 923 -90.82 35.26 98.54
C VAL A 923 -90.43 34.07 99.42
N VAL A 924 -91.22 33.81 100.48
CA VAL A 924 -90.97 32.72 101.43
C VAL A 924 -91.70 31.43 101.04
N ARG A 925 -90.96 30.32 100.87
CA ARG A 925 -91.52 28.94 100.97
C ARG A 925 -90.57 27.97 101.67
N THR A 926 -91.05 27.37 102.76
CA THR A 926 -90.39 26.32 103.55
C THR A 926 -90.81 24.91 103.10
N PRO A 927 -90.02 23.88 103.45
CA PRO A 927 -90.63 22.59 103.83
C PRO A 927 -90.12 22.01 105.17
N THR A 928 -91.11 21.83 106.05
CA THR A 928 -91.30 20.99 107.25
C THR A 928 -90.27 19.91 107.69
N LYS A 929 -90.15 19.78 109.03
CA LYS A 929 -89.34 18.84 109.85
C LYS A 929 -89.72 17.34 109.76
N ARG A 930 -88.72 16.43 109.92
CA ARG A 930 -88.56 15.37 110.97
C ARG A 930 -87.25 14.56 110.67
N ARG A 931 -86.33 14.34 111.61
CA ARG A 931 -86.26 13.34 112.73
C ARG A 931 -86.41 11.87 112.29
N PHE A 932 -85.67 10.86 112.80
CA PHE A 932 -84.37 10.79 113.51
C PHE A 932 -83.99 9.29 113.72
N MET A 933 -82.71 8.88 113.55
CA MET A 933 -82.08 7.61 114.02
C MET A 933 -82.64 6.23 113.55
N GLY A 934 -81.78 5.19 113.57
CA GLY A 934 -82.20 3.83 113.96
C GLY A 934 -82.26 2.70 112.91
N SER A 935 -81.09 2.20 112.50
CA SER A 935 -80.75 0.77 112.25
C SER A 935 -81.79 -0.34 112.54
N THR A 936 -82.02 -1.29 111.60
CA THR A 936 -81.68 -2.75 111.72
C THR A 936 -82.14 -3.62 110.51
N THR A 937 -81.22 -4.41 109.95
CA THR A 937 -81.40 -5.78 109.35
C THR A 937 -82.51 -5.99 108.25
N PRO A 938 -82.89 -7.24 107.82
CA PRO A 938 -82.13 -7.98 106.79
C PRO A 938 -82.93 -8.66 105.64
N CYS A 939 -82.19 -9.29 104.72
CA CYS A 939 -82.52 -10.53 103.96
C CYS A 939 -83.44 -10.55 102.69
N LYS A 940 -82.80 -10.92 101.57
CA LYS A 940 -83.15 -12.04 100.65
C LYS A 940 -84.48 -12.05 99.84
N ALA A 941 -84.46 -11.31 98.73
CA ALA A 941 -84.70 -11.75 97.33
C ALA A 941 -85.52 -13.02 96.99
N ARG A 942 -86.40 -12.89 95.97
CA ARG A 942 -86.68 -13.91 94.91
C ARG A 942 -87.35 -13.30 93.65
N LYS A 943 -86.81 -13.64 92.47
CA LYS A 943 -87.41 -13.93 91.11
C LYS A 943 -88.73 -13.22 90.67
N ALA A 944 -88.94 -12.83 89.40
CA ALA A 944 -88.14 -12.85 88.14
C ALA A 944 -88.81 -12.01 87.02
N SER A 945 -88.29 -12.08 85.77
CA SER A 945 -88.76 -11.45 84.50
C SER A 945 -88.19 -10.04 84.20
N THR A 946 -87.72 -9.65 82.99
CA THR A 946 -87.35 -10.37 81.73
C THR A 946 -86.47 -9.49 80.82
N MET A 947 -85.51 -10.10 80.08
CA MET A 947 -84.52 -9.52 79.11
C MET A 947 -83.56 -8.43 79.61
N GLY A 948 -82.30 -8.32 79.13
CA GLY A 948 -81.48 -9.16 78.24
C GLY A 948 -80.21 -8.39 77.79
N ILE A 949 -79.08 -8.96 77.34
CA ILE A 949 -78.60 -10.35 77.20
C ILE A 949 -77.04 -10.33 77.26
N TYR A 950 -76.43 -11.24 78.04
CA TYR A 950 -75.07 -11.87 77.97
C TYR A 950 -73.77 -11.10 77.55
N PHE A 951 -72.57 -11.42 78.05
CA PHE A 951 -72.08 -11.92 79.36
C PHE A 951 -70.52 -11.82 79.43
N LEU A 952 -69.91 -12.07 80.60
CA LEU A 952 -68.46 -12.23 80.81
C LEU A 952 -67.99 -13.70 80.48
N THR A 953 -66.77 -14.24 80.68
CA THR A 953 -65.72 -13.99 81.70
C THR A 953 -64.38 -14.72 81.42
N LYS A 954 -63.25 -14.03 81.68
CA LYS A 954 -62.09 -14.41 82.55
C LYS A 954 -61.34 -15.78 82.45
N THR A 955 -59.99 -15.64 82.43
CA THR A 955 -58.92 -16.48 83.06
C THR A 955 -58.46 -17.85 82.52
N ALA A 956 -57.17 -17.87 82.10
CA ALA A 956 -56.04 -18.64 82.68
C ALA A 956 -55.50 -19.95 82.03
N TYR A 957 -54.15 -20.03 82.07
CA TYR A 957 -53.24 -21.19 82.21
C TYR A 957 -52.75 -22.04 81.00
N LEU A 958 -51.40 -22.12 80.93
CA LEU A 958 -50.49 -23.20 80.49
C LEU A 958 -50.35 -23.64 79.01
N ASN A 959 -49.07 -23.65 78.59
CA ASN A 959 -48.29 -24.66 77.85
C ASN A 959 -48.89 -25.41 76.64
N SER A 960 -48.16 -25.46 75.50
CA SER A 960 -47.23 -26.58 75.20
C SER A 960 -46.76 -26.64 73.73
N MET A 961 -45.57 -27.24 73.57
CA MET A 961 -44.85 -27.77 72.39
C MET A 961 -45.69 -28.26 71.18
N LEU A 962 -45.36 -27.88 69.93
CA LEU A 962 -44.29 -28.33 68.98
C LEU A 962 -44.66 -29.56 68.11
N ASN A 963 -44.48 -29.37 66.78
CA ASN A 963 -44.13 -30.37 65.74
C ASN A 963 -45.16 -31.51 65.47
N ALA A 964 -45.15 -32.22 64.32
CA ALA A 964 -44.14 -32.30 63.25
C ALA A 964 -44.72 -32.54 61.83
N THR A 965 -43.81 -32.44 60.85
CA THR A 965 -43.70 -33.09 59.52
C THR A 965 -44.37 -34.48 59.32
N SER A 966 -44.68 -34.98 58.10
CA SER A 966 -44.44 -34.50 56.71
C SER A 966 -45.09 -35.39 55.61
N SER A 967 -45.27 -34.83 54.40
CA SER A 967 -45.19 -35.47 53.05
C SER A 967 -46.20 -36.60 52.70
N THR A 968 -46.39 -37.10 51.46
CA THR A 968 -45.88 -36.86 50.08
C THR A 968 -47.07 -36.81 49.07
N GLY A 969 -46.89 -36.50 47.75
CA GLY A 969 -48.05 -36.59 46.82
C GLY A 969 -48.03 -36.15 45.32
N THR A 970 -46.89 -36.03 44.64
CA THR A 970 -46.72 -36.12 43.14
C THR A 970 -47.76 -35.55 42.13
N SER A 971 -47.34 -34.50 41.39
CA SER A 971 -47.14 -34.48 39.91
C SER A 971 -48.29 -34.32 38.88
N ASN A 972 -48.14 -33.26 38.04
CA ASN A 972 -48.43 -33.15 36.59
C ASN A 972 -49.91 -33.13 36.12
N SER A 973 -50.29 -32.60 34.93
CA SER A 973 -49.52 -32.19 33.74
C SER A 973 -50.09 -30.98 32.95
N THR A 974 -49.31 -30.57 31.94
CA THR A 974 -49.45 -29.47 30.96
C THR A 974 -50.66 -29.55 29.99
N ILE A 975 -51.24 -28.40 29.58
CA ILE A 975 -51.43 -27.96 28.16
C ILE A 975 -52.22 -26.62 28.05
N ARG A 976 -52.01 -25.87 26.95
CA ARG A 976 -52.59 -24.53 26.68
C ARG A 976 -53.97 -24.56 25.99
N SER A 977 -54.71 -23.45 26.16
CA SER A 977 -55.31 -22.59 25.10
C SER A 977 -56.85 -22.50 24.90
N VAL A 978 -57.23 -21.37 24.26
CA VAL A 978 -58.50 -21.01 23.58
C VAL A 978 -59.65 -20.42 24.43
N PHE A 979 -59.59 -19.09 24.51
CA PHE A 979 -60.65 -18.07 24.45
C PHE A 979 -62.09 -18.43 24.00
N GLY A 980 -63.05 -17.74 24.62
CA GLY A 980 -64.37 -17.35 24.07
C GLY A 980 -65.24 -16.68 25.16
N GLY A 981 -66.05 -15.65 24.92
CA GLY A 981 -66.28 -14.79 23.74
C GLY A 981 -67.29 -13.67 24.10
N THR A 982 -67.21 -12.49 23.49
CA THR A 982 -67.89 -11.25 23.98
C THR A 982 -68.49 -10.37 22.87
N VAL A 983 -69.60 -9.68 23.16
CA VAL A 983 -70.34 -8.75 22.27
C VAL A 983 -70.83 -7.54 23.10
N CYS A 984 -70.96 -6.34 22.50
CA CYS A 984 -70.93 -5.05 23.23
C CYS A 984 -72.00 -4.01 22.83
N HIS A 985 -72.40 -3.17 23.79
CA HIS A 985 -72.98 -1.82 23.60
C HIS A 985 -72.06 -0.81 24.33
N SER A 986 -71.47 0.22 23.71
CA SER A 986 -72.02 1.39 22.98
C SER A 986 -72.55 2.49 23.93
N PRO A 987 -72.44 3.81 23.60
CA PRO A 987 -72.15 4.45 22.30
C PRO A 987 -70.76 5.12 22.20
N ILE A 988 -70.21 5.54 21.04
CA ILE A 988 -70.51 5.40 19.58
C ILE A 988 -69.17 5.63 18.82
N SER A 989 -69.00 5.23 17.56
CA SER A 989 -68.77 3.86 17.04
C SER A 989 -68.37 3.91 15.55
N ARG A 990 -67.59 2.91 15.08
CA ARG A 990 -67.27 2.47 13.67
C ARG A 990 -65.82 2.62 13.16
N PRO A 991 -65.06 1.50 13.15
CA PRO A 991 -64.31 0.98 11.99
C PRO A 991 -65.20 -0.06 11.23
N PRO A 992 -64.72 -1.05 10.42
CA PRO A 992 -63.41 -1.29 9.78
C PRO A 992 -63.52 -1.56 8.26
N ILE A 993 -62.46 -2.05 7.59
CA ILE A 993 -62.58 -3.06 6.49
C ILE A 993 -61.26 -3.83 6.23
N SER A 994 -61.41 -5.12 5.87
CA SER A 994 -60.47 -6.12 5.28
C SER A 994 -58.95 -6.10 5.54
N ALA A 995 -58.42 -7.29 5.85
CA ALA A 995 -56.98 -7.64 5.77
C ALA A 995 -56.67 -8.50 4.54
N SER A 996 -55.38 -8.65 4.20
CA SER A 996 -54.82 -9.91 3.65
C SER A 996 -53.30 -9.98 3.81
N LYS A 997 -52.73 -11.19 3.66
CA LYS A 997 -51.28 -11.46 3.62
C LYS A 997 -50.85 -11.63 2.16
N GLY A 998 -49.61 -11.28 1.80
CA GLY A 998 -49.04 -11.60 0.50
C GLY A 998 -47.55 -11.29 0.40
N ASN A 999 -46.78 -12.19 -0.20
CA ASN A 999 -45.33 -12.10 -0.39
C ASN A 999 -45.00 -12.08 -1.90
N VAL A 1000 -43.81 -11.56 -2.26
CA VAL A 1000 -43.07 -11.82 -3.52
C VAL A 1000 -43.56 -11.15 -4.84
N VAL A 1001 -42.76 -10.16 -5.27
CA VAL A 1001 -42.22 -9.91 -6.63
C VAL A 1001 -43.16 -9.89 -7.87
N LYS A 1002 -43.31 -8.70 -8.48
CA LYS A 1002 -42.98 -8.46 -9.92
C LYS A 1002 -43.02 -6.96 -10.32
N THR A 1003 -42.11 -6.58 -11.22
CA THR A 1003 -42.10 -5.35 -12.06
C THR A 1003 -43.14 -5.45 -13.21
N PRO A 1004 -43.63 -4.34 -13.83
CA PRO A 1004 -42.87 -3.25 -14.47
C PRO A 1004 -43.31 -1.83 -14.04
N GLY A 1005 -42.74 -0.71 -14.53
CA GLY A 1005 -41.56 -0.49 -15.39
C GLY A 1005 -41.67 0.81 -16.21
N LEU A 1006 -40.53 1.49 -16.47
CA LEU A 1006 -40.36 2.76 -17.21
C LEU A 1006 -41.07 4.01 -16.61
N GLY A 1007 -40.41 5.14 -16.32
CA GLY A 1007 -39.00 5.33 -15.95
C GLY A 1007 -38.29 6.51 -16.63
N LYS A 1008 -36.98 6.59 -16.31
CA LYS A 1008 -35.90 7.33 -16.97
C LYS A 1008 -35.71 8.84 -16.62
N PRO A 1009 -34.45 9.35 -16.72
CA PRO A 1009 -33.76 9.96 -15.56
C PRO A 1009 -33.09 11.31 -16.00
N PRO A 1010 -31.78 11.67 -15.86
CA PRO A 1010 -30.64 11.11 -15.11
C PRO A 1010 -29.66 12.08 -14.37
N GLN A 1011 -29.00 11.53 -13.33
CA GLN A 1011 -27.52 11.50 -13.08
C GLN A 1011 -26.69 12.82 -13.06
N GLN A 1012 -25.42 12.86 -12.63
CA GLN A 1012 -24.59 12.12 -11.64
C GLN A 1012 -23.19 12.78 -11.70
N GLY A 1013 -22.45 12.84 -10.59
CA GLY A 1013 -21.07 13.33 -10.61
C GLY A 1013 -20.32 12.91 -9.35
N LEU A 1014 -19.23 12.16 -9.51
CA LEU A 1014 -18.36 11.72 -8.43
C LEU A 1014 -17.04 12.52 -8.44
N LEU A 1015 -16.34 12.43 -7.30
CA LEU A 1015 -14.87 12.43 -7.16
C LEU A 1015 -14.07 13.74 -7.31
N GLU A 1016 -13.46 14.09 -6.16
CA GLU A 1016 -12.03 14.38 -5.98
C GLU A 1016 -11.42 15.77 -6.29
N ARG A 1017 -10.32 16.03 -5.57
CA ARG A 1017 -9.23 17.02 -5.77
C ARG A 1017 -9.48 18.50 -5.48
N ASN A 1018 -8.85 18.93 -4.39
CA ASN A 1018 -7.83 19.98 -4.32
C ASN A 1018 -7.96 21.20 -5.25
N LYS A 1019 -8.21 22.38 -4.66
CA LYS A 1019 -7.25 23.51 -4.66
C LYS A 1019 -7.72 24.68 -3.77
N GLU A 1020 -6.94 25.76 -3.81
CA GLU A 1020 -7.06 27.06 -3.12
C GLU A 1020 -6.34 27.16 -1.75
N ASN A 1021 -5.57 28.23 -1.44
CA ASN A 1021 -5.17 29.35 -2.31
C ASN A 1021 -3.88 30.09 -1.86
N ILE A 1022 -3.27 30.80 -2.82
CA ILE A 1022 -2.53 32.09 -2.73
C ILE A 1022 -1.45 32.31 -1.63
N CYS A 1023 -0.22 32.51 -2.13
CA CYS A 1023 0.86 33.45 -1.73
C CYS A 1023 1.05 33.94 -0.28
N HIS A 1024 2.32 34.08 0.14
CA HIS A 1024 2.91 35.38 0.53
C HIS A 1024 4.45 35.38 0.38
N LEU A 1025 5.10 36.54 0.59
CA LEU A 1025 6.51 36.85 0.27
C LEU A 1025 7.36 37.18 1.51
N THR A 1026 8.68 37.32 1.28
CA THR A 1026 9.80 37.78 2.18
C THR A 1026 10.55 36.67 2.95
N GLY A 1027 11.88 36.72 3.08
CA GLY A 1027 12.87 37.55 2.35
C GLY A 1027 14.30 37.58 2.91
N GLY A 1028 15.31 37.37 2.06
CA GLY A 1028 16.75 37.58 2.36
C GLY A 1028 17.49 36.39 3.02
N ALA A 1029 18.84 36.30 2.99
CA ALA A 1029 19.81 37.06 2.20
C ALA A 1029 21.19 36.36 2.10
N ALA A 1030 21.95 36.71 1.05
CA ALA A 1030 23.42 36.70 0.91
C ALA A 1030 24.27 35.43 1.19
N GLY A 1031 25.08 35.06 0.18
CA GLY A 1031 26.26 34.19 0.34
C GLY A 1031 27.13 34.23 -0.92
N MET A 1032 28.29 34.92 -0.88
CA MET A 1032 29.21 35.03 -2.03
C MET A 1032 30.67 34.97 -1.59
N MET A 1033 31.39 33.94 -2.05
CA MET A 1033 32.85 33.89 -2.09
C MET A 1033 33.34 33.16 -3.35
N LYS A 1034 34.44 33.63 -3.94
CA LYS A 1034 35.10 33.04 -5.12
C LYS A 1034 36.56 32.75 -4.80
N VAL A 1035 37.00 31.50 -5.01
CA VAL A 1035 38.41 31.15 -5.25
C VAL A 1035 38.47 29.94 -6.22
N PRO A 1036 39.63 29.51 -6.77
CA PRO A 1036 39.79 29.53 -8.23
C PRO A 1036 39.81 28.14 -8.88
N ALA A 1037 39.72 28.13 -10.22
CA ALA A 1037 39.88 26.92 -11.01
C ALA A 1037 41.36 26.55 -11.24
N SER A 1038 41.69 25.26 -11.16
CA SER A 1038 42.87 24.65 -11.77
C SER A 1038 42.48 23.30 -12.41
N PRO A 1039 43.22 22.78 -13.41
CA PRO A 1039 42.60 21.92 -14.42
C PRO A 1039 43.04 20.46 -14.40
N GLN A 1040 42.08 19.53 -14.37
CA GLN A 1040 42.26 18.17 -14.90
C GLN A 1040 41.07 17.76 -15.78
N ARG A 1041 41.33 17.51 -17.08
CA ARG A 1041 40.34 17.06 -18.05
C ARG A 1041 40.22 15.53 -18.03
N ASN A 1042 39.14 15.00 -17.47
CA ASN A 1042 38.71 13.64 -17.78
C ASN A 1042 37.78 13.68 -19.01
N PHE A 1043 38.13 12.99 -20.09
CA PHE A 1043 37.33 12.96 -21.32
C PHE A 1043 36.12 12.03 -21.17
N SER A 1044 35.03 12.54 -20.59
CA SER A 1044 33.71 11.88 -20.65
C SER A 1044 33.09 12.02 -22.04
N ILE A 1045 32.46 10.94 -22.52
CA ILE A 1045 31.77 10.88 -23.83
C ILE A 1045 30.66 11.94 -23.92
N ASN A 1046 30.05 12.32 -22.79
CA ASN A 1046 29.03 13.38 -22.72
C ASN A 1046 29.54 14.75 -23.21
N SER A 1047 30.85 14.99 -23.19
CA SER A 1047 31.48 16.22 -23.68
C SER A 1047 31.32 16.46 -25.19
N VAL A 1048 31.09 15.40 -25.98
CA VAL A 1048 30.95 15.52 -27.44
C VAL A 1048 29.58 16.10 -27.81
N ALA A 1049 28.52 15.66 -27.14
CA ALA A 1049 27.16 16.13 -27.39
C ALA A 1049 26.95 17.60 -26.96
N SER A 1050 27.55 18.03 -25.84
CA SER A 1050 27.50 19.44 -25.42
C SER A 1050 28.21 20.35 -26.42
N THR A 1051 29.39 19.96 -26.89
CA THR A 1051 30.17 20.72 -27.87
C THR A 1051 29.41 20.89 -29.20
N TYR A 1052 28.70 19.86 -29.66
CA TYR A 1052 27.87 19.96 -30.88
C TYR A 1052 26.60 20.81 -30.65
N SER A 1053 25.95 20.66 -29.49
CA SER A 1053 24.81 21.47 -29.07
C SER A 1053 25.11 22.97 -28.93
N GLU A 1054 26.38 23.35 -28.77
CA GLU A 1054 26.85 24.75 -28.80
C GLU A 1054 27.19 25.20 -30.22
N PHE A 1055 27.87 24.36 -31.01
CA PHE A 1055 28.18 24.61 -32.43
C PHE A 1055 26.91 24.92 -33.27
N GLN A 1056 25.85 24.13 -33.10
CA GLN A 1056 24.56 24.36 -33.74
C GLN A 1056 23.85 25.65 -33.23
N ARG A 1057 24.15 26.07 -31.99
CA ARG A 1057 23.62 27.29 -31.36
C ARG A 1057 24.30 28.55 -31.88
N ASP A 1058 25.56 28.48 -32.29
CA ASP A 1058 26.29 29.63 -32.84
C ASP A 1058 26.09 29.80 -34.35
N LEU A 1059 25.94 28.70 -35.10
CA LEU A 1059 25.52 28.76 -36.50
C LEU A 1059 24.11 29.36 -36.65
N SER A 1060 23.17 29.02 -35.76
CA SER A 1060 21.82 29.60 -35.78
C SER A 1060 21.75 31.08 -35.34
N LYS A 1061 22.73 31.59 -34.60
CA LYS A 1061 22.92 33.04 -34.36
C LYS A 1061 23.45 33.75 -35.62
N SER A 1062 24.38 33.12 -36.35
CA SER A 1062 24.96 33.67 -37.59
C SER A 1062 23.91 33.98 -38.66
N SER A 1063 22.80 33.22 -38.68
CA SER A 1063 21.66 33.45 -39.59
C SER A 1063 20.72 34.61 -39.19
N LYS A 1064 21.01 35.38 -38.12
CA LYS A 1064 20.19 36.50 -37.65
C LYS A 1064 20.95 37.84 -37.62
N SER A 1065 21.74 38.12 -38.64
CA SER A 1065 22.23 39.47 -38.91
C SER A 1065 21.11 40.37 -39.44
N LYS A 1066 21.02 41.62 -38.96
CA LYS A 1066 19.97 42.56 -39.38
C LYS A 1066 20.27 43.10 -40.77
N HIS A 1067 19.36 42.91 -41.73
CA HIS A 1067 19.37 43.68 -42.96
C HIS A 1067 18.66 45.02 -42.74
N VAL A 1068 19.36 46.12 -43.00
CA VAL A 1068 18.70 47.41 -43.29
C VAL A 1068 18.24 47.35 -44.75
N PRO A 1069 17.02 47.81 -45.08
CA PRO A 1069 16.58 47.91 -46.46
C PRO A 1069 17.14 49.18 -47.10
N ASP A 1070 17.84 49.05 -48.21
CA ASP A 1070 18.06 50.17 -49.12
C ASP A 1070 17.86 49.75 -50.58
N ILE A 1071 17.40 50.70 -51.38
CA ILE A 1071 16.71 50.49 -52.65
C ILE A 1071 17.70 50.20 -53.79
N LEU A 1072 17.40 49.22 -54.66
CA LEU A 1072 17.47 49.39 -56.13
C LEU A 1072 16.88 48.22 -56.94
N ASN A 1073 15.80 48.55 -57.65
CA ASN A 1073 15.19 47.99 -58.87
C ASN A 1073 15.72 46.67 -59.51
N SER A 1074 14.81 45.69 -59.57
CA SER A 1074 14.45 44.84 -60.73
C SER A 1074 15.45 44.59 -61.88
N THR A 1075 15.60 43.32 -62.25
CA THR A 1075 15.38 42.86 -63.65
C THR A 1075 14.83 41.42 -63.62
N ILE A 1076 13.85 41.13 -64.49
CA ILE A 1076 13.29 39.79 -64.71
C ILE A 1076 14.08 39.12 -65.84
N ILE A 1077 14.35 37.81 -65.74
CA ILE A 1077 14.49 36.90 -66.88
C ILE A 1077 14.17 35.47 -66.44
N GLN A 1078 13.61 34.68 -67.34
CA GLN A 1078 13.13 33.32 -67.11
C GLN A 1078 14.23 32.29 -67.34
N LEU A 1079 14.20 31.19 -66.57
CA LEU A 1079 14.25 29.81 -67.06
C LEU A 1079 13.82 28.84 -65.95
#